data_AF-A0A2W7CUN8-F1
#
_entry.id   AF-A0A2W7CUN8-F1
#
_cell.length_a   1.000
_cell.length_b   1.000
_cell.length_c   1.000
_cell.angle_alpha   90.00
_cell.angle_beta   90.00
_cell.angle_gamma   90.00
#
_symmetry.space_group_name_H-M   'P 1'
#
loop_
_entity.id
_entity.type
_entity.pdbx_description
1 polymer ?
#
loop_
_entity_poly.entity_id
_entity_poly.type
_entity_poly.pdbx_seq_one_letter_code
_entity_poly.pdbx_strand_id
1 'polypeptide(L)'
;MMRHVKLSEPEDVPRREMLMQRGGADRRGCFYLWRGRTLMRRKIMPPGPRGFCCVFATLLLAWCCVSAAGATLVDTGAITAIWANDGGDKVTRNELRAHSGETSIYNSIWDGRQVRLFAAANEIVSVNLVIEAADHAAEGVQVAFSDLTNSSGRRLRSDPTRTRQKLFDWTSTEIELFYIQYLQVRGLSQLSYGTYDERQIPERLRRQSISGTPYGGWKDRPGADKFFPDIAVPLELVDAFDIPARSNQSIWADIYVPRTAPAGDYAGAITITEQGRVRARIPVRLEVLNFVLPDATTSRTMVATSYEEIARRYTGESYPAPNSSQDRLVRRVADRQFLLARRHRISLVDDNSGAEPWRQDRPRPEWIPRLTGQLFSRENGYAGPCEGVGSELFVVGLYGAWETWWGGAEREAMRSHATAWERWFRRNFPHVERFIYLSDESEDYDQTEKWARWIRTGTKEEPALATFATANLVKSLDALSSLSIFASWIGVGDTPVWEQAVKALRQTGRRLFLYNGLRPASGSFAIEDEGVALRELPWGQYKMRVDRWFFWEATYYKNYQGGRSDTDVFVEAQTFGGAPEFDEITGLTGSNTSNGDGVLFYPGTDAIFPEHSYELEGPIASLRLKHWRRGIQDVEYLALAEAIDRQATWAVIERMVPKVLWETGVGDSSDPTWVLAPISWSTNPDDWESARRELASIIEKGSIR
;
A
#
# COMPACT_ATOMS: atom_id res chain seq x y z
N MET A 1 13.80 27.92 -1.51
CA MET A 1 15.10 27.98 -2.22
C MET A 1 16.10 27.06 -1.51
N MET A 2 15.86 25.76 -1.54
CA MET A 2 16.75 24.76 -0.94
C MET A 2 18.00 24.59 -1.82
N ARG A 3 19.13 24.21 -1.21
CA ARG A 3 20.35 23.85 -1.95
C ARG A 3 20.36 22.35 -2.24
N HIS A 4 20.73 21.99 -3.46
CA HIS A 4 20.82 20.60 -3.88
C HIS A 4 21.92 19.85 -3.12
N VAL A 5 21.58 18.71 -2.53
CA VAL A 5 22.54 17.66 -2.23
C VAL A 5 22.64 16.80 -3.49
N LYS A 6 23.85 16.68 -4.06
CA LYS A 6 24.13 15.66 -5.08
C LYS A 6 24.39 14.34 -4.36
N LEU A 7 23.70 13.28 -4.76
CA LEU A 7 24.19 11.93 -4.55
C LEU A 7 25.52 11.77 -5.31
N SER A 8 26.53 11.18 -4.65
CA SER A 8 27.85 10.96 -5.23
C SER A 8 27.90 9.66 -6.04
N GLU A 9 28.30 9.76 -7.30
CA GLU A 9 28.58 8.60 -8.16
C GLU A 9 29.82 7.84 -7.64
N PRO A 10 29.81 6.50 -7.61
CA PRO A 10 31.03 5.70 -7.41
C PRO A 10 31.92 5.75 -8.66
N GLU A 11 33.23 5.97 -8.47
CA GLU A 11 34.20 5.99 -9.58
C GLU A 11 34.45 4.60 -10.21
N ASP A 12 35.00 4.60 -11.44
CA ASP A 12 35.17 3.43 -12.31
C ASP A 12 35.89 2.21 -11.67
N VAL A 13 35.32 1.03 -11.90
CA VAL A 13 36.02 -0.26 -11.77
C VAL A 13 36.20 -0.88 -13.17
N PRO A 14 37.41 -1.25 -13.62
CA PRO A 14 37.65 -1.55 -15.04
C PRO A 14 37.00 -2.85 -15.53
N ARG A 15 36.30 -2.75 -16.68
CA ARG A 15 35.82 -3.94 -17.43
C ARG A 15 36.99 -4.82 -17.84
N ARG A 16 36.97 -6.11 -17.47
CA ARG A 16 37.86 -7.12 -18.06
C ARG A 16 37.16 -7.84 -19.20
N GLU A 17 37.66 -7.64 -20.41
CA GLU A 17 37.22 -8.37 -21.60
C GLU A 17 37.58 -9.86 -21.49
N MET A 18 36.60 -10.75 -21.65
CA MET A 18 36.84 -12.20 -21.67
C MET A 18 36.95 -12.71 -23.12
N LEU A 19 38.13 -12.51 -23.70
CA LEU A 19 38.48 -12.90 -25.07
C LEU A 19 38.35 -14.42 -25.29
N MET A 20 37.54 -14.82 -26.27
CA MET A 20 37.52 -16.21 -26.76
C MET A 20 38.83 -16.54 -27.49
N GLN A 21 39.45 -17.68 -27.18
CA GLN A 21 40.40 -18.34 -28.07
C GLN A 21 40.04 -19.83 -28.26
N ARG A 22 40.33 -20.35 -29.46
CA ARG A 22 40.08 -21.75 -29.86
C ARG A 22 41.37 -22.57 -29.89
N GLY A 23 41.32 -23.79 -29.36
CA GLY A 23 42.34 -24.82 -29.58
C GLY A 23 42.17 -26.01 -28.62
N GLY A 24 42.51 -27.26 -28.96
CA GLY A 24 42.96 -27.73 -30.28
C GLY A 24 43.73 -29.06 -30.28
N ALA A 25 43.12 -30.16 -29.83
CA ALA A 25 43.73 -31.52 -29.73
C ALA A 25 44.89 -31.62 -28.69
N ASP A 26 45.49 -32.78 -28.36
CA ASP A 26 45.34 -34.17 -28.85
C ASP A 26 45.50 -35.24 -27.72
N ARG A 27 45.44 -36.54 -28.08
CA ARG A 27 45.25 -37.74 -27.22
C ARG A 27 46.40 -38.14 -26.27
N ARG A 28 46.00 -38.75 -25.14
CA ARG A 28 46.40 -40.08 -24.56
C ARG A 28 45.79 -40.22 -23.15
N GLY A 29 45.45 -41.39 -22.60
CA GLY A 29 45.41 -42.77 -23.10
C GLY A 29 45.41 -43.79 -21.94
N CYS A 30 44.77 -44.96 -22.09
CA CYS A 30 44.73 -46.11 -21.15
C CYS A 30 43.98 -45.92 -19.81
N PHE A 31 43.51 -46.97 -19.10
CA PHE A 31 42.86 -48.26 -19.48
C PHE A 31 42.39 -48.97 -18.18
N TYR A 32 41.16 -49.51 -18.11
CA TYR A 32 40.84 -50.79 -17.42
C TYR A 32 39.41 -51.24 -17.75
N LEU A 33 39.12 -52.55 -17.69
CA LEU A 33 38.01 -53.15 -18.46
C LEU A 33 37.47 -54.48 -17.87
N TRP A 34 36.18 -54.53 -17.52
CA TRP A 34 35.31 -55.74 -17.40
C TRP A 34 33.85 -55.24 -17.55
N ARG A 35 32.91 -55.70 -18.40
CA ARG A 35 32.49 -57.03 -18.93
C ARG A 35 31.98 -57.99 -17.84
N GLY A 36 30.83 -58.67 -17.95
CA GLY A 36 29.78 -58.77 -18.99
C GLY A 36 28.37 -58.99 -18.38
N ARG A 37 27.21 -58.83 -19.07
CA ARG A 37 26.63 -59.65 -20.19
C ARG A 37 26.28 -61.10 -19.76
N THR A 38 25.17 -61.80 -20.13
CA THR A 38 23.96 -61.62 -21.01
C THR A 38 22.98 -62.85 -20.82
N LEU A 39 21.82 -63.18 -21.46
CA LEU A 39 20.99 -62.75 -22.63
C LEU A 39 19.58 -63.47 -22.66
N MET A 40 18.53 -62.88 -23.27
CA MET A 40 17.32 -63.54 -23.90
C MET A 40 16.30 -64.31 -23.00
N ARG A 41 15.06 -64.72 -23.41
CA ARG A 41 14.18 -64.75 -24.63
C ARG A 41 12.69 -64.68 -24.13
N ARG A 42 11.60 -64.20 -24.78
CA ARG A 42 11.08 -64.03 -26.18
C ARG A 42 10.22 -65.19 -26.75
N LYS A 43 8.89 -64.96 -26.91
CA LYS A 43 7.84 -65.69 -27.71
C LYS A 43 6.51 -64.87 -27.68
N ILE A 44 5.39 -65.20 -28.36
CA ILE A 44 4.99 -65.08 -29.80
C ILE A 44 3.42 -65.17 -29.89
N MET A 45 2.75 -64.64 -30.94
CA MET A 45 1.26 -64.58 -31.15
C MET A 45 0.69 -65.79 -31.98
N PRO A 46 -0.52 -65.85 -32.62
CA PRO A 46 -1.81 -65.07 -32.60
C PRO A 46 -3.14 -65.94 -32.48
N PRO A 47 -4.24 -65.88 -33.31
CA PRO A 47 -5.50 -65.10 -33.05
C PRO A 47 -6.91 -65.77 -33.26
N GLY A 48 -7.99 -65.08 -32.80
CA GLY A 48 -9.39 -65.08 -33.34
C GLY A 48 -10.43 -66.10 -32.77
N PRO A 49 -11.72 -66.14 -33.21
CA PRO A 49 -12.59 -65.10 -33.84
C PRO A 49 -14.12 -65.09 -33.40
N ARG A 50 -14.94 -64.18 -34.00
CA ARG A 50 -16.46 -64.12 -34.09
C ARG A 50 -17.28 -63.37 -33.01
N GLY A 51 -18.33 -62.65 -33.47
CA GLY A 51 -19.43 -62.02 -32.69
C GLY A 51 -20.23 -61.01 -33.55
N PHE A 52 -21.57 -60.89 -33.41
CA PHE A 52 -22.46 -60.14 -34.33
C PHE A 52 -23.48 -59.21 -33.60
N CYS A 53 -24.13 -58.31 -34.36
CA CYS A 53 -25.38 -57.56 -34.09
C CYS A 53 -25.40 -56.26 -33.23
N CYS A 54 -25.67 -55.14 -33.93
CA CYS A 54 -26.74 -54.15 -33.74
C CYS A 54 -27.12 -53.59 -32.35
N VAL A 55 -27.18 -52.24 -32.24
CA VAL A 55 -28.43 -51.42 -32.29
C VAL A 55 -28.08 -49.91 -32.34
N PHE A 56 -29.00 -49.08 -32.85
CA PHE A 56 -28.88 -47.61 -32.92
C PHE A 56 -28.90 -46.92 -31.54
N ALA A 57 -28.08 -45.88 -31.37
CA ALA A 57 -28.32 -44.79 -30.42
C ALA A 57 -27.62 -43.50 -30.89
N THR A 58 -28.35 -42.58 -31.54
CA THR A 58 -27.87 -41.23 -31.84
C THR A 58 -27.89 -40.37 -30.58
N LEU A 59 -26.78 -40.31 -29.85
CA LEU A 59 -26.60 -39.33 -28.78
C LEU A 59 -26.35 -37.94 -29.38
N LEU A 60 -27.34 -37.06 -29.20
CA LEU A 60 -27.15 -35.62 -29.32
C LEU A 60 -26.07 -35.18 -28.34
N LEU A 61 -24.98 -34.61 -28.85
CA LEU A 61 -24.01 -33.85 -28.06
C LEU A 61 -24.71 -32.55 -27.61
N ALA A 62 -25.39 -32.63 -26.47
CA ALA A 62 -25.84 -31.45 -25.77
C ALA A 62 -24.60 -30.66 -25.32
N TRP A 63 -24.33 -29.53 -25.98
CA TRP A 63 -23.47 -28.50 -25.44
C TRP A 63 -24.10 -27.98 -24.14
N CYS A 64 -23.65 -28.52 -23.01
CA CYS A 64 -23.76 -27.84 -21.73
C CYS A 64 -22.88 -26.59 -21.78
N CYS A 65 -23.42 -25.52 -22.34
CA CYS A 65 -22.91 -24.18 -22.08
C CYS A 65 -23.00 -23.96 -20.57
N VAL A 66 -21.87 -24.03 -19.88
CA VAL A 66 -21.78 -23.61 -18.48
C VAL A 66 -22.08 -22.12 -18.50
N SER A 67 -23.26 -21.74 -17.99
CA SER A 67 -23.65 -20.33 -17.91
C SER A 67 -22.59 -19.58 -17.11
N ALA A 68 -22.01 -18.53 -17.69
CA ALA A 68 -21.06 -17.68 -16.98
C ALA A 68 -21.67 -17.23 -15.66
N ALA A 69 -21.01 -17.55 -14.55
CA ALA A 69 -21.47 -17.14 -13.24
C ALA A 69 -21.26 -15.63 -13.08
N GLY A 70 -22.31 -14.93 -12.69
CA GLY A 70 -22.30 -13.51 -12.41
C GLY A 70 -23.64 -13.14 -11.79
N ALA A 71 -23.75 -11.90 -11.31
CA ALA A 71 -25.03 -11.40 -10.83
C ALA A 71 -26.08 -11.47 -11.94
N THR A 72 -27.30 -11.93 -11.61
CA THR A 72 -28.36 -12.14 -12.60
C THR A 72 -28.74 -10.83 -13.29
N LEU A 73 -28.31 -10.67 -14.54
CA LEU A 73 -28.65 -9.51 -15.37
C LEU A 73 -30.14 -9.54 -15.72
N VAL A 74 -30.79 -8.37 -15.65
CA VAL A 74 -32.26 -8.23 -15.71
C VAL A 74 -32.79 -7.75 -17.07
N ASP A 75 -31.93 -7.15 -17.91
CA ASP A 75 -32.25 -6.68 -19.27
C ASP A 75 -31.05 -6.91 -20.22
N THR A 76 -31.29 -6.82 -21.52
CA THR A 76 -30.28 -6.95 -22.59
C THR A 76 -29.52 -5.65 -22.88
N GLY A 77 -28.27 -5.75 -23.34
CA GLY A 77 -27.33 -4.63 -23.55
C GLY A 77 -25.92 -5.01 -23.06
N ALA A 78 -24.97 -4.07 -23.03
CA ALA A 78 -23.55 -4.39 -23.19
C ALA A 78 -22.76 -4.73 -21.90
N ILE A 79 -23.30 -4.48 -20.70
CA ILE A 79 -22.71 -5.07 -19.48
C ILE A 79 -22.90 -6.60 -19.54
N THR A 80 -21.81 -7.34 -19.73
CA THR A 80 -21.81 -8.80 -19.92
C THR A 80 -21.73 -9.59 -18.61
N ALA A 81 -21.07 -9.06 -17.58
CA ALA A 81 -21.02 -9.70 -16.27
C ALA A 81 -20.76 -8.69 -15.14
N ILE A 82 -21.17 -9.04 -13.93
CA ILE A 82 -20.88 -8.29 -12.69
C ILE A 82 -20.52 -9.29 -11.59
N TRP A 83 -19.38 -9.06 -10.93
CA TRP A 83 -18.88 -9.83 -9.80
C TRP A 83 -18.15 -8.92 -8.79
N ALA A 84 -17.68 -9.47 -7.66
CA ALA A 84 -17.00 -8.70 -6.64
C ALA A 84 -15.82 -9.46 -6.02
N ASN A 85 -14.81 -8.73 -5.56
CA ASN A 85 -13.79 -9.25 -4.63
C ASN A 85 -13.51 -8.23 -3.52
N ASP A 86 -12.67 -8.60 -2.57
CA ASP A 86 -12.30 -7.79 -1.41
C ASP A 86 -11.23 -6.70 -1.72
N GLY A 87 -10.83 -6.59 -2.99
CA GLY A 87 -9.75 -5.74 -3.47
C GLY A 87 -8.34 -6.20 -3.11
N GLY A 88 -8.14 -7.31 -2.38
CA GLY A 88 -6.80 -7.84 -2.09
C GLY A 88 -6.09 -8.35 -3.36
N ASP A 89 -6.87 -8.77 -4.33
CA ASP A 89 -6.48 -9.11 -5.71
C ASP A 89 -6.89 -7.96 -6.65
N LYS A 90 -5.91 -7.33 -7.30
CA LYS A 90 -6.14 -6.21 -8.23
C LYS A 90 -6.47 -6.72 -9.62
N VAL A 91 -7.63 -6.34 -10.15
CA VAL A 91 -8.06 -6.71 -11.51
C VAL A 91 -7.55 -5.67 -12.51
N THR A 92 -6.84 -6.07 -13.56
CA THR A 92 -6.38 -5.14 -14.62
C THR A 92 -7.52 -4.78 -15.58
N ARG A 93 -7.52 -3.58 -16.19
CA ARG A 93 -8.68 -3.06 -16.96
C ARG A 93 -9.13 -3.95 -18.13
N ASN A 94 -8.25 -4.78 -18.66
CA ASN A 94 -8.49 -5.67 -19.81
C ASN A 94 -8.77 -7.14 -19.40
N GLU A 95 -9.15 -7.37 -18.16
CA GLU A 95 -9.26 -8.70 -17.54
C GLU A 95 -10.74 -9.07 -17.37
N LEU A 96 -11.20 -10.11 -18.06
CA LEU A 96 -12.62 -10.42 -18.20
C LEU A 96 -12.89 -11.83 -17.69
N ARG A 97 -12.74 -12.01 -16.38
CA ARG A 97 -12.72 -13.34 -15.74
C ARG A 97 -14.05 -14.07 -15.86
N ALA A 98 -15.16 -13.35 -15.73
CA ALA A 98 -16.49 -13.95 -15.85
C ALA A 98 -16.82 -14.33 -17.31
N HIS A 99 -16.33 -13.56 -18.29
CA HIS A 99 -16.44 -13.91 -19.71
C HIS A 99 -15.48 -15.02 -20.16
N SER A 100 -14.20 -15.01 -19.73
CA SER A 100 -13.21 -16.01 -20.18
C SER A 100 -13.30 -17.35 -19.45
N GLY A 101 -13.69 -17.34 -18.17
CA GLY A 101 -13.72 -18.53 -17.31
C GLY A 101 -12.34 -19.07 -16.92
N GLU A 102 -11.25 -18.40 -17.30
CA GLU A 102 -9.87 -18.85 -17.05
C GLU A 102 -9.40 -18.65 -15.60
N THR A 103 -10.09 -17.80 -14.84
CA THR A 103 -9.77 -17.49 -13.44
C THR A 103 -11.06 -17.39 -12.63
N SER A 104 -11.04 -17.92 -11.40
CA SER A 104 -12.21 -17.86 -10.51
C SER A 104 -12.58 -16.41 -10.19
N ILE A 105 -13.87 -16.12 -10.26
CA ILE A 105 -14.47 -14.92 -9.65
C ILE A 105 -14.96 -15.18 -8.22
N TYR A 106 -15.16 -16.45 -7.84
CA TYR A 106 -15.60 -16.84 -6.50
C TYR A 106 -14.48 -16.66 -5.49
N ASN A 107 -14.82 -16.09 -4.33
CA ASN A 107 -13.93 -15.78 -3.22
C ASN A 107 -14.75 -15.69 -1.91
N SER A 108 -14.08 -15.47 -0.78
CA SER A 108 -14.65 -15.41 0.57
C SER A 108 -15.83 -14.45 0.73
N ILE A 109 -15.88 -13.35 -0.04
CA ILE A 109 -16.97 -12.38 0.03
C ILE A 109 -18.01 -12.51 -1.09
N TRP A 110 -17.76 -13.30 -2.15
CA TRP A 110 -18.61 -13.38 -3.34
C TRP A 110 -19.00 -14.81 -3.70
N ASP A 111 -20.27 -15.16 -3.45
CA ASP A 111 -20.85 -16.47 -3.74
C ASP A 111 -21.45 -16.59 -5.16
N GLY A 112 -21.11 -15.67 -6.05
CA GLY A 112 -21.69 -15.54 -7.39
C GLY A 112 -23.07 -14.86 -7.44
N ARG A 113 -23.66 -14.49 -6.29
CA ARG A 113 -24.99 -13.88 -6.21
C ARG A 113 -25.07 -12.66 -5.31
N GLN A 114 -24.33 -12.64 -4.20
CA GLN A 114 -24.35 -11.58 -3.19
C GLN A 114 -22.97 -11.36 -2.58
N VAL A 115 -22.76 -10.16 -2.05
CA VAL A 115 -21.59 -9.78 -1.27
C VAL A 115 -21.85 -10.09 0.21
N ARG A 116 -20.90 -10.76 0.87
CA ARG A 116 -20.93 -11.05 2.32
C ARG A 116 -19.69 -10.48 2.99
N LEU A 117 -19.88 -9.59 3.95
CA LEU A 117 -18.81 -8.93 4.71
C LEU A 117 -19.00 -9.15 6.21
N PHE A 118 -17.92 -9.02 6.97
CA PHE A 118 -17.96 -8.89 8.42
C PHE A 118 -17.02 -7.77 8.87
N ALA A 119 -17.38 -7.05 9.93
CA ALA A 119 -16.58 -5.94 10.46
C ALA A 119 -16.83 -5.70 11.95
N ALA A 120 -15.83 -5.21 12.67
CA ALA A 120 -16.00 -4.66 14.00
C ALA A 120 -16.62 -3.25 13.94
N ALA A 121 -17.18 -2.77 15.04
CA ALA A 121 -17.50 -1.34 15.14
C ALA A 121 -16.20 -0.51 15.18
N ASN A 122 -16.24 0.72 14.65
CA ASN A 122 -15.09 1.60 14.46
C ASN A 122 -14.06 1.13 13.40
N GLU A 123 -14.54 0.39 12.40
CA GLU A 123 -13.77 -0.14 11.26
C GLU A 123 -14.33 0.38 9.93
N ILE A 124 -13.49 0.52 8.90
CA ILE A 124 -13.92 0.64 7.50
C ILE A 124 -13.65 -0.68 6.77
N VAL A 125 -14.71 -1.38 6.38
CA VAL A 125 -14.66 -2.57 5.50
C VAL A 125 -14.94 -2.16 4.05
N SER A 126 -14.50 -2.96 3.09
CA SER A 126 -14.54 -2.59 1.66
C SER A 126 -15.03 -3.72 0.78
N VAL A 127 -15.52 -3.35 -0.42
CA VAL A 127 -15.77 -4.27 -1.53
C VAL A 127 -15.39 -3.61 -2.85
N ASN A 128 -14.75 -4.35 -3.74
CA ASN A 128 -14.46 -3.97 -5.11
C ASN A 128 -15.43 -4.71 -6.05
N LEU A 129 -16.32 -3.96 -6.72
CA LEU A 129 -17.23 -4.48 -7.72
C LEU A 129 -16.56 -4.38 -9.11
N VAL A 130 -16.53 -5.48 -9.86
CA VAL A 130 -16.00 -5.53 -11.22
C VAL A 130 -17.16 -5.65 -12.20
N ILE A 131 -17.28 -4.69 -13.10
CA ILE A 131 -18.31 -4.64 -14.16
C ILE A 131 -17.61 -4.91 -15.49
N GLU A 132 -17.94 -6.01 -16.16
CA GLU A 132 -17.34 -6.42 -17.45
C GLU A 132 -18.22 -5.99 -18.63
N ALA A 133 -17.61 -5.46 -19.68
CA ALA A 133 -18.23 -5.15 -20.98
C ALA A 133 -17.42 -5.84 -22.10
N ALA A 134 -17.62 -7.15 -22.27
CA ALA A 134 -16.72 -7.97 -23.09
C ALA A 134 -16.91 -7.77 -24.60
N ASP A 135 -18.15 -7.78 -25.09
CA ASP A 135 -18.44 -7.81 -26.54
C ASP A 135 -18.65 -6.42 -27.16
N HIS A 136 -19.29 -5.52 -26.40
CA HIS A 136 -19.66 -4.16 -26.79
C HIS A 136 -19.33 -3.18 -25.66
N ALA A 137 -19.29 -1.87 -25.96
CA ALA A 137 -19.12 -0.86 -24.93
C ALA A 137 -20.43 -0.67 -24.16
N ALA A 138 -20.36 -0.58 -22.83
CA ALA A 138 -21.50 -0.24 -21.98
C ALA A 138 -21.50 1.26 -21.72
N GLU A 139 -22.59 1.93 -22.06
CA GLU A 139 -22.68 3.40 -22.08
C GLU A 139 -23.59 3.94 -20.96
N GLY A 140 -23.24 5.10 -20.40
CA GLY A 140 -24.02 5.76 -19.36
C GLY A 140 -24.25 4.86 -18.15
N VAL A 141 -23.19 4.15 -17.73
CA VAL A 141 -23.21 3.27 -16.55
C VAL A 141 -23.19 4.11 -15.29
N GLN A 142 -24.04 3.76 -14.33
CA GLN A 142 -24.07 4.39 -13.00
C GLN A 142 -24.22 3.33 -11.92
N VAL A 143 -23.67 3.59 -10.73
CA VAL A 143 -23.72 2.67 -9.59
C VAL A 143 -24.20 3.41 -8.34
N ALA A 144 -25.16 2.84 -7.63
CA ALA A 144 -25.70 3.39 -6.40
C ALA A 144 -25.81 2.31 -5.31
N PHE A 145 -25.32 2.61 -4.10
CA PHE A 145 -25.46 1.75 -2.93
C PHE A 145 -26.68 2.22 -2.12
N SER A 146 -27.57 1.32 -1.70
CA SER A 146 -28.55 1.64 -0.65
C SER A 146 -27.89 1.71 0.73
N ASP A 147 -28.57 2.28 1.71
CA ASP A 147 -28.25 2.00 3.12
C ASP A 147 -28.16 0.48 3.39
N LEU A 148 -27.29 0.13 4.33
CA LEU A 148 -27.30 -1.18 4.99
C LEU A 148 -28.14 -1.06 6.26
N THR A 149 -29.23 -1.81 6.37
CA THR A 149 -30.22 -1.71 7.47
C THR A 149 -30.31 -3.02 8.26
N ASN A 150 -30.31 -2.96 9.59
CA ASN A 150 -30.53 -4.15 10.45
C ASN A 150 -31.99 -4.33 10.87
N SER A 151 -32.28 -5.45 11.54
CA SER A 151 -33.63 -5.82 12.02
C SER A 151 -34.28 -4.84 13.01
N SER A 152 -33.50 -3.96 13.65
CA SER A 152 -33.98 -2.90 14.54
C SER A 152 -34.14 -1.53 13.85
N GLY A 153 -33.93 -1.47 12.54
CA GLY A 153 -34.04 -0.23 11.75
C GLY A 153 -32.83 0.71 11.90
N ARG A 154 -31.71 0.26 12.49
CA ARG A 154 -30.44 1.01 12.41
C ARG A 154 -29.89 0.90 11.00
N ARG A 155 -29.36 2.02 10.51
CA ARG A 155 -28.88 2.22 9.13
C ARG A 155 -27.40 2.63 9.17
N LEU A 156 -26.60 2.04 8.29
CA LEU A 156 -25.36 2.64 7.79
C LEU A 156 -25.73 3.35 6.49
N ARG A 157 -25.56 4.67 6.45
CA ARG A 157 -26.15 5.53 5.42
C ARG A 157 -25.34 5.55 4.15
N SER A 158 -26.06 5.61 3.03
CA SER A 158 -25.54 6.01 1.73
C SER A 158 -26.25 7.32 1.35
N ASP A 159 -25.49 8.35 0.97
CA ASP A 159 -26.03 9.67 0.61
C ASP A 159 -25.88 9.91 -0.91
N PRO A 160 -26.82 9.43 -1.75
CA PRO A 160 -26.81 9.69 -3.19
C PRO A 160 -27.14 11.16 -3.55
N THR A 161 -27.24 12.05 -2.57
CA THR A 161 -27.42 13.50 -2.76
C THR A 161 -26.20 14.32 -2.35
N ARG A 162 -25.11 13.65 -1.92
CA ARG A 162 -23.84 14.26 -1.53
C ARG A 162 -23.18 14.95 -2.73
N THR A 163 -22.82 16.22 -2.57
CA THR A 163 -22.21 17.03 -3.64
C THR A 163 -20.68 17.09 -3.51
N ARG A 164 -19.99 17.51 -4.57
CA ARG A 164 -18.53 17.79 -4.59
C ARG A 164 -18.04 18.56 -3.35
N GLN A 165 -18.79 19.57 -2.88
CA GLN A 165 -18.43 20.41 -1.73
C GLN A 165 -18.54 19.68 -0.37
N LYS A 166 -19.25 18.54 -0.34
CA LYS A 166 -19.50 17.68 0.83
C LYS A 166 -18.69 16.38 0.83
N LEU A 167 -17.76 16.19 -0.11
CA LEU A 167 -16.88 15.00 -0.18
C LEU A 167 -15.94 14.81 1.02
N PHE A 168 -15.69 15.87 1.80
CA PHE A 168 -14.95 15.81 3.07
C PHE A 168 -15.84 16.06 4.30
N ASP A 169 -17.16 15.91 4.12
CA ASP A 169 -18.15 15.79 5.19
C ASP A 169 -18.66 14.35 5.19
N TRP A 170 -18.38 13.61 6.25
CA TRP A 170 -18.82 12.23 6.47
C TRP A 170 -19.96 12.18 7.50
N THR A 171 -20.46 13.32 7.98
CA THR A 171 -21.54 13.32 8.97
C THR A 171 -22.88 12.88 8.39
N SER A 172 -23.08 12.96 7.07
CA SER A 172 -24.27 12.46 6.36
C SER A 172 -24.20 10.99 5.90
N THR A 173 -23.01 10.43 5.64
CA THR A 173 -22.85 9.10 5.02
C THR A 173 -21.83 8.22 5.73
N GLU A 174 -22.16 6.93 5.88
CA GLU A 174 -21.22 5.88 6.31
C GLU A 174 -20.59 5.15 5.10
N ILE A 175 -21.28 5.15 3.97
CA ILE A 175 -20.92 4.45 2.73
C ILE A 175 -20.40 5.46 1.72
N GLU A 176 -19.26 5.15 1.09
CA GLU A 176 -18.64 5.95 0.02
C GLU A 176 -18.35 5.07 -1.19
N LEU A 177 -18.64 5.56 -2.39
CA LEU A 177 -18.34 4.88 -3.66
C LEU A 177 -17.20 5.61 -4.39
N PHE A 178 -16.36 4.85 -5.09
CA PHE A 178 -15.25 5.38 -5.86
C PHE A 178 -15.17 4.74 -7.24
N TYR A 179 -15.11 5.57 -8.29
CA TYR A 179 -14.68 5.18 -9.62
C TYR A 179 -13.17 4.98 -9.62
N ILE A 180 -12.70 3.79 -9.99
CA ILE A 180 -11.28 3.46 -9.97
C ILE A 180 -10.65 3.74 -11.34
N GLN A 181 -9.78 4.74 -11.45
CA GLN A 181 -8.93 4.85 -12.64
C GLN A 181 -7.78 3.85 -12.61
N TYR A 182 -7.24 3.57 -13.80
CA TYR A 182 -6.15 2.63 -14.01
C TYR A 182 -4.97 3.32 -14.71
N LEU A 183 -3.77 3.17 -14.16
CA LEU A 183 -2.52 3.68 -14.72
C LEU A 183 -1.79 2.59 -15.52
N GLN A 184 -1.10 2.95 -16.61
CA GLN A 184 -0.39 1.96 -17.42
C GLN A 184 0.99 1.63 -16.83
N VAL A 185 1.18 0.40 -16.36
CA VAL A 185 2.47 -0.09 -15.87
C VAL A 185 3.31 -0.55 -17.07
N ARG A 186 4.39 0.18 -17.34
CA ARG A 186 5.26 0.00 -18.52
C ARG A 186 6.66 -0.55 -18.20
N GLY A 187 6.96 -0.74 -16.92
CA GLY A 187 8.16 -1.40 -16.41
C GLY A 187 8.04 -1.68 -14.90
N LEU A 188 9.00 -2.44 -14.36
CA LEU A 188 9.02 -2.87 -12.96
C LEU A 188 9.51 -1.77 -11.99
N SER A 189 8.88 -1.68 -10.82
CA SER A 189 9.35 -0.81 -9.73
C SER A 189 10.63 -1.34 -9.06
N GLN A 190 11.78 -0.73 -9.37
CA GLN A 190 13.10 -1.15 -8.89
C GLN A 190 13.24 -1.06 -7.37
N LEU A 191 12.61 -0.08 -6.71
CA LEU A 191 12.66 0.06 -5.24
C LEU A 191 11.75 -0.92 -4.50
N SER A 192 10.97 -1.74 -5.21
CA SER A 192 9.96 -2.64 -4.64
C SER A 192 10.30 -4.13 -4.81
N TYR A 193 11.09 -4.51 -5.82
CA TYR A 193 11.41 -5.90 -6.14
C TYR A 193 12.86 -6.09 -6.58
N GLY A 194 13.54 -7.13 -6.06
CA GLY A 194 14.81 -7.57 -6.62
C GLY A 194 14.62 -8.23 -8.00
N THR A 195 15.09 -7.56 -9.06
CA THR A 195 14.99 -8.06 -10.45
C THR A 195 15.87 -9.29 -10.74
N TYR A 196 16.72 -9.68 -9.79
CA TYR A 196 17.56 -10.87 -9.86
C TYR A 196 16.82 -12.19 -9.54
N ASP A 197 15.61 -12.14 -8.96
CA ASP A 197 14.78 -13.32 -8.68
C ASP A 197 13.30 -13.04 -9.00
N GLU A 198 12.82 -13.61 -10.10
CA GLU A 198 11.43 -13.49 -10.55
C GLU A 198 10.41 -13.91 -9.48
N ARG A 199 10.78 -14.74 -8.50
CA ARG A 199 9.86 -15.16 -7.43
C ARG A 199 9.48 -14.01 -6.48
N GLN A 200 10.31 -12.96 -6.42
CA GLN A 200 10.05 -11.75 -5.63
C GLN A 200 9.00 -10.86 -6.29
N ILE A 201 9.04 -10.74 -7.62
CA ILE A 201 8.12 -9.94 -8.45
C ILE A 201 6.66 -10.46 -8.30
N PRO A 202 5.62 -9.61 -8.33
CA PRO A 202 4.21 -10.03 -8.33
C PRO A 202 3.90 -10.99 -9.48
N GLU A 203 3.05 -11.98 -9.26
CA GLU A 203 2.93 -13.16 -10.14
C GLU A 203 2.56 -12.80 -11.59
N ARG A 204 1.56 -11.94 -11.74
CA ARG A 204 1.13 -11.29 -12.98
C ARG A 204 2.27 -10.67 -13.80
N LEU A 205 3.35 -10.23 -13.15
CA LEU A 205 4.49 -9.56 -13.78
C LEU A 205 5.76 -10.41 -13.78
N ARG A 206 5.72 -11.67 -13.38
CA ARG A 206 6.85 -12.59 -13.54
C ARG A 206 7.05 -12.95 -15.01
N ARG A 207 8.31 -13.21 -15.39
CA ARG A 207 8.60 -13.98 -16.62
C ARG A 207 8.21 -15.43 -16.43
N GLN A 208 7.84 -16.07 -17.55
CA GLN A 208 7.64 -17.50 -17.61
C GLN A 208 8.97 -18.24 -17.33
N SER A 209 8.92 -19.46 -16.79
CA SER A 209 10.13 -20.23 -16.51
C SER A 209 10.03 -21.69 -16.97
N ILE A 210 11.14 -22.24 -17.45
CA ILE A 210 11.31 -23.66 -17.78
C ILE A 210 12.33 -24.23 -16.80
N SER A 211 11.94 -25.26 -16.05
CA SER A 211 12.79 -25.91 -15.03
C SER A 211 13.40 -24.94 -14.01
N GLY A 212 12.71 -23.83 -13.70
CA GLY A 212 13.16 -22.78 -12.79
C GLY A 212 13.98 -21.66 -13.42
N THR A 213 14.36 -21.78 -14.70
CA THR A 213 15.08 -20.73 -15.44
C THR A 213 14.08 -19.78 -16.12
N PRO A 214 14.08 -18.46 -15.82
CA PRO A 214 13.24 -17.48 -16.52
C PRO A 214 13.61 -17.34 -18.00
N TYR A 215 12.62 -17.11 -18.86
CA TYR A 215 12.81 -16.81 -20.27
C TYR A 215 11.85 -15.71 -20.76
N GLY A 216 12.12 -15.18 -21.95
CA GLY A 216 11.44 -14.00 -22.47
C GLY A 216 11.94 -12.70 -21.84
N GLY A 217 11.30 -11.61 -22.22
CA GLY A 217 11.54 -10.25 -21.75
C GLY A 217 10.30 -9.61 -21.12
N TRP A 218 10.29 -8.27 -21.06
CA TRP A 218 9.17 -7.47 -20.55
C TRP A 218 7.85 -7.85 -21.21
N LYS A 219 7.81 -7.94 -22.55
CA LYS A 219 6.59 -8.18 -23.33
C LYS A 219 5.98 -9.58 -23.15
N ASP A 220 6.72 -10.52 -22.56
CA ASP A 220 6.26 -11.89 -22.28
C ASP A 220 5.63 -12.04 -20.87
N ARG A 221 5.74 -11.01 -20.03
CA ARG A 221 5.11 -10.95 -18.70
C ARG A 221 3.59 -10.73 -18.87
N PRO A 222 2.68 -11.51 -18.24
CA PRO A 222 1.23 -11.37 -18.46
C PRO A 222 0.66 -9.96 -18.21
N GLY A 223 1.22 -9.26 -17.21
CA GLY A 223 0.91 -7.89 -16.80
C GLY A 223 1.64 -6.79 -17.58
N ALA A 224 2.39 -7.12 -18.64
CA ALA A 224 3.14 -6.14 -19.43
C ALA A 224 2.23 -5.13 -20.14
N ASP A 225 2.59 -3.85 -20.02
CA ASP A 225 1.87 -2.70 -20.58
C ASP A 225 0.37 -2.64 -20.20
N LYS A 226 -0.05 -3.33 -19.11
CA LYS A 226 -1.45 -3.37 -18.67
C LYS A 226 -1.81 -2.16 -17.82
N PHE A 227 -3.11 -1.94 -17.71
CA PHE A 227 -3.70 -0.85 -16.94
C PHE A 227 -4.10 -1.37 -15.55
N PHE A 228 -3.45 -0.85 -14.51
CA PHE A 228 -3.56 -1.29 -13.11
C PHE A 228 -4.38 -0.30 -12.27
N PRO A 229 -5.32 -0.78 -11.44
CA PRO A 229 -6.19 0.09 -10.64
C PRO A 229 -5.41 0.72 -9.47
N ASP A 230 -5.53 2.04 -9.29
CA ASP A 230 -5.08 2.71 -8.06
C ASP A 230 -5.83 4.01 -7.71
N ILE A 231 -6.27 4.82 -8.68
CA ILE A 231 -6.85 6.14 -8.35
C ILE A 231 -8.32 6.00 -7.95
N ALA A 232 -8.63 6.13 -6.66
CA ALA A 232 -9.99 5.98 -6.14
C ALA A 232 -10.73 7.34 -6.11
N VAL A 233 -11.20 7.76 -7.29
CA VAL A 233 -11.97 9.00 -7.50
C VAL A 233 -13.36 8.85 -6.87
N PRO A 234 -13.79 9.74 -5.96
CA PRO A 234 -15.16 9.72 -5.42
C PRO A 234 -16.21 9.72 -6.55
N LEU A 235 -17.20 8.82 -6.47
CA LEU A 235 -18.18 8.62 -7.54
C LEU A 235 -19.10 9.83 -7.73
N GLU A 236 -19.23 10.68 -6.71
CA GLU A 236 -19.90 12.00 -6.76
C GLU A 236 -19.18 13.03 -7.66
N LEU A 237 -18.11 12.63 -8.35
CA LEU A 237 -17.39 13.39 -9.39
C LEU A 237 -17.56 12.76 -10.79
N VAL A 238 -18.31 11.66 -10.92
CA VAL A 238 -18.47 10.86 -12.13
C VAL A 238 -19.95 10.46 -12.28
N ASP A 239 -20.78 11.41 -12.72
CA ASP A 239 -22.25 11.27 -12.82
C ASP A 239 -22.71 10.00 -13.55
N ALA A 240 -22.00 9.65 -14.62
CA ALA A 240 -22.08 8.40 -15.36
C ALA A 240 -20.74 8.15 -16.05
N PHE A 241 -20.44 6.89 -16.39
CA PHE A 241 -19.22 6.51 -17.11
C PHE A 241 -19.49 5.45 -18.17
N ASP A 242 -18.61 5.37 -19.16
CA ASP A 242 -18.66 4.34 -20.19
C ASP A 242 -17.57 3.29 -19.94
N ILE A 243 -17.89 2.02 -20.21
CA ILE A 243 -16.94 0.90 -20.15
C ILE A 243 -16.64 0.46 -21.59
N PRO A 244 -15.42 0.69 -22.12
CA PRO A 244 -15.06 0.28 -23.46
C PRO A 244 -15.22 -1.22 -23.70
N ALA A 245 -15.57 -1.61 -24.94
CA ALA A 245 -15.63 -3.01 -25.33
C ALA A 245 -14.29 -3.74 -25.04
N ARG A 246 -14.39 -4.97 -24.53
CA ARG A 246 -13.26 -5.80 -24.05
C ARG A 246 -12.53 -5.21 -22.85
N SER A 247 -13.24 -4.53 -21.96
CA SER A 247 -12.70 -4.04 -20.69
C SER A 247 -13.65 -4.21 -19.51
N ASN A 248 -13.10 -4.06 -18.30
CA ASN A 248 -13.87 -3.94 -17.06
C ASN A 248 -13.70 -2.55 -16.45
N GLN A 249 -14.64 -2.21 -15.56
CA GLN A 249 -14.52 -1.09 -14.65
C GLN A 249 -14.70 -1.58 -13.20
N SER A 250 -13.72 -1.26 -12.36
CA SER A 250 -13.76 -1.43 -10.90
C SER A 250 -14.49 -0.26 -10.26
N ILE A 251 -15.45 -0.55 -9.39
CA ILE A 251 -16.15 0.41 -8.55
C ILE A 251 -15.97 -0.05 -7.11
N TRP A 252 -15.24 0.74 -6.34
CA TRP A 252 -14.90 0.43 -4.95
C TRP A 252 -15.94 1.04 -4.01
N ALA A 253 -16.34 0.30 -2.97
CA ALA A 253 -17.12 0.83 -1.86
C ALA A 253 -16.31 0.75 -0.55
N ASP A 254 -16.28 1.84 0.21
CA ASP A 254 -15.88 1.83 1.62
C ASP A 254 -17.15 1.96 2.48
N ILE A 255 -17.27 1.09 3.48
CA ILE A 255 -18.37 1.05 4.44
C ILE A 255 -17.77 1.27 5.83
N TYR A 256 -17.96 2.46 6.39
CA TYR A 256 -17.63 2.71 7.78
C TYR A 256 -18.72 2.12 8.69
N VAL A 257 -18.31 1.35 9.70
CA VAL A 257 -19.19 0.91 10.79
C VAL A 257 -18.94 1.84 11.98
N PRO A 258 -19.88 2.75 12.32
CA PRO A 258 -19.71 3.69 13.42
C PRO A 258 -19.37 3.01 14.74
N ARG A 259 -18.56 3.69 15.57
CA ARG A 259 -18.18 3.24 16.92
C ARG A 259 -19.39 2.83 17.81
N THR A 260 -20.58 3.36 17.52
CA THR A 260 -21.84 3.10 18.23
C THR A 260 -22.83 2.20 17.47
N ALA A 261 -22.43 1.56 16.37
CA ALA A 261 -23.29 0.63 15.65
C ALA A 261 -23.48 -0.67 16.47
N PRO A 262 -24.72 -1.11 16.74
CA PRO A 262 -24.95 -2.39 17.41
C PRO A 262 -24.59 -3.56 16.49
N ALA A 263 -24.10 -4.64 17.10
CA ALA A 263 -23.78 -5.90 16.45
C ALA A 263 -24.99 -6.59 15.79
N GLY A 264 -24.72 -7.52 14.87
CA GLY A 264 -25.70 -8.29 14.12
C GLY A 264 -25.74 -7.98 12.61
N ASP A 265 -26.69 -8.59 11.91
CA ASP A 265 -26.81 -8.51 10.44
C ASP A 265 -27.40 -7.18 9.95
N TYR A 266 -26.71 -6.55 9.00
CA TYR A 266 -27.20 -5.45 8.18
C TYR A 266 -27.34 -5.89 6.72
N ALA A 267 -28.38 -5.40 6.05
CA ALA A 267 -28.73 -5.76 4.67
C ALA A 267 -29.01 -4.54 3.80
N GLY A 268 -28.52 -4.58 2.56
CA GLY A 268 -28.79 -3.57 1.53
C GLY A 268 -28.47 -4.13 0.14
N ALA A 269 -28.26 -3.25 -0.84
CA ALA A 269 -27.85 -3.64 -2.18
C ALA A 269 -27.06 -2.55 -2.92
N ILE A 270 -26.13 -2.99 -3.78
CA ILE A 270 -25.57 -2.16 -4.85
C ILE A 270 -26.44 -2.33 -6.10
N THR A 271 -26.86 -1.23 -6.71
CA THR A 271 -27.67 -1.21 -7.94
C THR A 271 -26.82 -0.64 -9.07
N ILE A 272 -26.78 -1.35 -10.19
CA ILE A 272 -26.04 -0.95 -11.39
C ILE A 272 -27.06 -0.62 -12.47
N THR A 273 -26.90 0.53 -13.11
CA THR A 273 -27.68 0.96 -14.27
C THR A 273 -26.80 1.15 -15.50
N GLU A 274 -27.37 1.00 -16.69
CA GLU A 274 -26.77 1.24 -18.00
C GLU A 274 -27.84 1.95 -18.84
N GLN A 275 -27.48 3.07 -19.50
CA GLN A 275 -28.44 3.93 -20.24
C GLN A 275 -29.76 4.20 -19.46
N GLY A 276 -29.66 4.39 -18.14
CA GLY A 276 -30.80 4.65 -17.23
C GLY A 276 -31.66 3.43 -16.86
N ARG A 277 -31.34 2.21 -17.31
CA ARG A 277 -32.06 0.97 -16.95
C ARG A 277 -31.30 0.16 -15.90
N VAL A 278 -32.00 -0.43 -14.94
CA VAL A 278 -31.37 -1.32 -13.93
C VAL A 278 -30.91 -2.62 -14.58
N ARG A 279 -29.60 -2.86 -14.53
CA ARG A 279 -28.94 -4.07 -15.06
C ARG A 279 -28.83 -5.18 -14.05
N ALA A 280 -28.45 -4.84 -12.82
CA ALA A 280 -28.38 -5.76 -11.71
C ALA A 280 -28.62 -5.04 -10.38
N ARG A 281 -29.05 -5.82 -9.38
CA ARG A 281 -29.14 -5.40 -7.98
C ARG A 281 -28.48 -6.44 -7.10
N ILE A 282 -27.24 -6.16 -6.71
CA ILE A 282 -26.36 -7.04 -5.94
C ILE A 282 -26.75 -6.94 -4.47
N PRO A 283 -27.26 -8.01 -3.81
CA PRO A 283 -27.49 -7.99 -2.38
C PRO A 283 -26.16 -7.86 -1.64
N VAL A 284 -26.13 -7.04 -0.60
CA VAL A 284 -25.01 -6.95 0.34
C VAL A 284 -25.48 -7.35 1.73
N ARG A 285 -24.68 -8.17 2.40
CA ARG A 285 -24.79 -8.53 3.82
C ARG A 285 -23.54 -8.09 4.56
N LEU A 286 -23.72 -7.45 5.70
CA LEU A 286 -22.64 -7.10 6.62
C LEU A 286 -22.99 -7.58 8.02
N GLU A 287 -22.18 -8.48 8.56
CA GLU A 287 -22.20 -8.88 9.95
C GLU A 287 -21.36 -7.89 10.77
N VAL A 288 -21.99 -7.10 11.65
CA VAL A 288 -21.26 -6.30 12.63
C VAL A 288 -20.96 -7.17 13.85
N LEU A 289 -19.69 -7.39 14.12
CA LEU A 289 -19.17 -8.23 15.21
C LEU A 289 -19.40 -7.57 16.58
N ASN A 290 -19.37 -8.37 17.65
CA ASN A 290 -19.69 -7.89 19.01
C ASN A 290 -18.49 -7.24 19.74
N PHE A 291 -17.67 -6.47 19.02
CA PHE A 291 -16.58 -5.67 19.60
C PHE A 291 -16.27 -4.41 18.77
N VAL A 292 -15.44 -3.54 19.35
CA VAL A 292 -15.14 -2.20 18.83
C VAL A 292 -13.63 -2.02 18.71
N LEU A 293 -13.14 -1.58 17.56
CA LEU A 293 -11.71 -1.27 17.39
C LEU A 293 -11.31 -0.02 18.21
N PRO A 294 -10.09 0.01 18.80
CA PRO A 294 -9.59 1.18 19.51
C PRO A 294 -9.39 2.37 18.57
N ASP A 295 -9.37 3.58 19.12
CA ASP A 295 -9.01 4.81 18.39
C ASP A 295 -7.52 5.13 18.48
N ALA A 296 -6.82 4.59 19.49
CA ALA A 296 -5.37 4.47 19.45
C ALA A 296 -5.00 3.34 18.51
N THR A 297 -4.11 3.60 17.55
CA THR A 297 -3.65 2.62 16.56
C THR A 297 -2.35 1.95 17.04
N THR A 298 -2.33 0.63 16.99
CA THR A 298 -1.22 -0.25 17.37
C THR A 298 -0.16 -0.33 16.27
N SER A 299 -0.58 -0.47 14.99
CA SER A 299 0.29 -0.29 13.81
C SER A 299 0.54 1.20 13.57
N ARG A 300 1.48 1.78 14.31
CA ARG A 300 1.81 3.22 14.21
C ARG A 300 2.43 3.54 12.86
N THR A 301 2.00 4.64 12.24
CA THR A 301 2.48 5.12 10.95
C THR A 301 3.07 6.55 11.04
N MET A 302 3.93 6.89 10.10
CA MET A 302 4.42 8.24 9.80
C MET A 302 4.39 8.36 8.28
N VAL A 303 3.79 9.42 7.74
CA VAL A 303 3.73 9.64 6.29
C VAL A 303 3.98 11.12 6.05
N ALA A 304 4.95 11.49 5.22
CA ALA A 304 5.16 12.91 4.92
C ALA A 304 4.12 13.45 3.94
N THR A 305 3.88 14.75 4.02
CA THR A 305 3.20 15.53 2.99
C THR A 305 3.84 16.92 2.88
N SER A 306 3.90 17.48 1.67
CA SER A 306 4.65 18.69 1.35
C SER A 306 3.74 19.89 1.10
N TYR A 307 3.93 20.99 1.84
CA TYR A 307 3.22 22.25 1.56
C TYR A 307 3.54 22.77 0.15
N GLU A 308 4.81 22.67 -0.30
CA GLU A 308 5.23 23.20 -1.62
C GLU A 308 4.54 22.43 -2.75
N GLU A 309 4.49 21.10 -2.70
CA GLU A 309 3.89 20.29 -3.76
C GLU A 309 2.36 20.46 -3.80
N ILE A 310 1.69 20.54 -2.64
CA ILE A 310 0.25 20.88 -2.58
C ILE A 310 0.01 22.28 -3.15
N ALA A 311 0.80 23.28 -2.75
CA ALA A 311 0.65 24.64 -3.22
C ALA A 311 0.82 24.73 -4.74
N ARG A 312 1.87 24.11 -5.26
CA ARG A 312 2.19 24.01 -6.69
C ARG A 312 1.03 23.40 -7.50
N ARG A 313 0.50 22.23 -7.10
CA ARG A 313 -0.59 21.58 -7.85
C ARG A 313 -1.93 22.30 -7.73
N TYR A 314 -2.32 22.79 -6.56
CA TYR A 314 -3.65 23.37 -6.37
C TYR A 314 -3.73 24.86 -6.74
N THR A 315 -2.61 25.54 -6.98
CA THR A 315 -2.58 27.00 -7.22
C THR A 315 -1.66 27.49 -8.33
N GLY A 316 -0.77 26.62 -8.87
CA GLY A 316 0.31 27.00 -9.78
C GLY A 316 1.55 27.60 -9.09
N GLU A 317 1.45 27.98 -7.82
CA GLU A 317 2.52 28.64 -7.05
C GLU A 317 3.00 27.76 -5.88
N SER A 318 4.31 27.48 -5.81
CA SER A 318 4.92 26.75 -4.68
C SER A 318 4.75 27.44 -3.31
N TYR A 319 4.64 28.78 -3.31
CA TYR A 319 4.54 29.61 -2.11
C TYR A 319 3.64 30.83 -2.40
N PRO A 320 2.31 30.65 -2.42
CA PRO A 320 1.38 31.74 -2.72
C PRO A 320 1.43 32.83 -1.65
N ALA A 321 1.05 34.07 -2.01
CA ALA A 321 1.14 35.21 -1.09
C ALA A 321 0.39 34.96 0.25
N PRO A 322 0.98 35.29 1.42
CA PRO A 322 0.36 35.04 2.72
C PRO A 322 -1.04 35.64 2.87
N ASN A 323 -1.98 34.80 3.29
CA ASN A 323 -3.41 35.13 3.46
C ASN A 323 -4.12 35.52 2.14
N SER A 324 -3.59 35.10 0.99
CA SER A 324 -4.30 35.11 -0.30
C SER A 324 -5.47 34.10 -0.35
N SER A 325 -6.22 34.11 -1.44
CA SER A 325 -7.17 33.02 -1.77
C SER A 325 -6.44 31.68 -1.99
N GLN A 326 -5.30 31.70 -2.68
CA GLN A 326 -4.47 30.53 -2.94
C GLN A 326 -3.94 29.92 -1.64
N ASP A 327 -3.32 30.69 -0.76
CA ASP A 327 -2.84 30.20 0.54
C ASP A 327 -3.98 29.62 1.42
N ARG A 328 -5.15 30.27 1.45
CA ARG A 328 -6.35 29.69 2.11
C ARG A 328 -6.81 28.37 1.49
N LEU A 329 -6.69 28.20 0.17
CA LEU A 329 -6.97 26.94 -0.51
C LEU A 329 -5.95 25.87 -0.10
N VAL A 330 -4.65 26.17 -0.11
CA VAL A 330 -3.60 25.21 0.30
C VAL A 330 -3.79 24.73 1.73
N ARG A 331 -4.05 25.63 2.69
CA ARG A 331 -4.34 25.26 4.08
C ARG A 331 -5.57 24.34 4.19
N ARG A 332 -6.65 24.65 3.46
CA ARG A 332 -7.87 23.82 3.40
C ARG A 332 -7.62 22.44 2.79
N VAL A 333 -6.81 22.36 1.73
CA VAL A 333 -6.44 21.10 1.06
C VAL A 333 -5.57 20.23 1.96
N ALA A 334 -4.58 20.83 2.64
CA ALA A 334 -3.74 20.14 3.61
C ALA A 334 -4.59 19.57 4.77
N ASP A 335 -5.48 20.36 5.36
CA ASP A 335 -6.38 19.85 6.41
C ASP A 335 -7.30 18.73 5.90
N ARG A 336 -7.74 18.77 4.63
CA ARG A 336 -8.46 17.66 3.99
C ARG A 336 -7.61 16.40 3.75
N GLN A 337 -6.29 16.53 3.56
CA GLN A 337 -5.38 15.37 3.64
C GLN A 337 -5.29 14.80 5.05
N PHE A 338 -5.18 15.64 6.09
CA PHE A 338 -5.20 15.17 7.48
C PHE A 338 -6.52 14.44 7.81
N LEU A 339 -7.67 14.96 7.39
CA LEU A 339 -8.98 14.30 7.51
C LEU A 339 -8.98 12.93 6.78
N LEU A 340 -8.55 12.89 5.52
CA LEU A 340 -8.52 11.65 4.74
C LEU A 340 -7.52 10.62 5.30
N ALA A 341 -6.37 11.04 5.81
CA ALA A 341 -5.41 10.17 6.47
C ALA A 341 -5.97 9.58 7.78
N ARG A 342 -6.68 10.37 8.58
CA ARG A 342 -7.32 9.90 9.82
C ARG A 342 -8.43 8.87 9.54
N ARG A 343 -9.21 9.02 8.44
CA ARG A 343 -10.12 7.96 7.92
C ARG A 343 -9.37 6.65 7.63
N HIS A 344 -8.08 6.72 7.27
CA HIS A 344 -7.22 5.57 6.98
C HIS A 344 -6.35 5.10 8.17
N ARG A 345 -6.56 5.65 9.38
CA ARG A 345 -5.72 5.41 10.57
C ARG A 345 -4.24 5.76 10.37
N ILE A 346 -3.95 6.67 9.43
CA ILE A 346 -2.60 7.12 9.08
C ILE A 346 -2.28 8.45 9.78
N SER A 347 -1.09 8.53 10.37
CA SER A 347 -0.55 9.78 10.91
C SER A 347 0.36 10.48 9.91
N LEU A 348 -0.22 11.48 9.24
CA LEU A 348 0.55 12.44 8.44
C LEU A 348 1.42 13.33 9.33
N VAL A 349 2.57 13.70 8.78
CA VAL A 349 3.47 14.75 9.24
C VAL A 349 3.77 15.66 8.05
N ASP A 350 4.00 16.95 8.31
CA ASP A 350 4.42 17.89 7.28
C ASP A 350 5.76 18.52 7.67
N ASP A 351 6.35 19.25 6.73
CA ASP A 351 7.58 20.01 6.93
C ASP A 351 7.37 21.29 7.75
N ASN A 352 6.17 21.54 8.28
CA ASN A 352 5.76 22.76 8.96
C ASN A 352 6.05 24.03 8.11
N SER A 353 6.02 23.93 6.77
CA SER A 353 6.06 25.07 5.85
C SER A 353 4.71 25.78 5.70
N GLY A 354 4.70 26.83 4.89
CA GLY A 354 3.57 27.72 4.65
C GLY A 354 3.99 28.91 3.80
N ALA A 355 3.04 29.75 3.41
CA ALA A 355 3.24 30.93 2.58
C ALA A 355 4.33 31.93 3.06
N GLU A 356 4.64 31.93 4.37
CA GLU A 356 5.72 32.72 4.96
C GLU A 356 6.64 31.87 5.85
N PRO A 357 7.94 32.22 6.01
CA PRO A 357 8.87 31.50 6.88
C PRO A 357 8.46 31.53 8.36
N TRP A 358 8.43 30.36 9.00
CA TRP A 358 8.13 30.26 10.44
C TRP A 358 9.43 30.21 11.25
N ARG A 359 9.57 31.14 12.20
CA ARG A 359 10.78 31.30 13.04
C ARG A 359 10.45 31.22 14.54
N GLN A 360 9.63 30.23 14.93
CA GLN A 360 9.20 30.04 16.31
C GLN A 360 9.36 28.57 16.69
N ASP A 361 9.82 28.29 17.91
CA ASP A 361 10.05 26.93 18.40
C ASP A 361 8.77 26.26 18.93
N ARG A 362 7.79 26.17 18.02
CA ARG A 362 6.48 25.53 18.18
C ARG A 362 5.85 25.27 16.81
N PRO A 363 4.90 24.33 16.69
CA PRO A 363 4.13 24.15 15.46
C PRO A 363 3.43 25.44 15.00
N ARG A 364 3.16 25.55 13.70
CA ARG A 364 2.27 26.59 13.16
C ARG A 364 0.85 26.51 13.74
N PRO A 365 0.06 27.61 13.70
CA PRO A 365 -1.33 27.60 14.19
C PRO A 365 -2.22 26.52 13.56
N GLU A 366 -1.98 26.18 12.29
CA GLU A 366 -2.66 25.13 11.51
C GLU A 366 -2.55 23.74 12.18
N TRP A 367 -1.48 23.49 12.95
CA TRP A 367 -1.33 22.24 13.69
C TRP A 367 -2.17 22.18 14.96
N ILE A 368 -2.66 23.29 15.50
CA ILE A 368 -3.40 23.27 16.79
C ILE A 368 -4.73 22.50 16.68
N PRO A 369 -5.58 22.68 15.65
CA PRO A 369 -6.75 21.82 15.45
C PRO A 369 -6.42 20.34 15.22
N ARG A 370 -5.27 20.05 14.59
CA ARG A 370 -4.78 18.68 14.34
C ARG A 370 -4.35 17.99 15.65
N LEU A 371 -3.57 18.68 16.48
CA LEU A 371 -3.06 18.17 17.77
C LEU A 371 -4.13 18.09 18.87
N THR A 372 -5.14 18.96 18.85
CA THR A 372 -6.26 18.92 19.82
C THR A 372 -7.33 17.88 19.48
N GLY A 373 -7.38 17.38 18.25
CA GLY A 373 -8.48 16.54 17.75
C GLY A 373 -9.67 17.34 17.22
N GLN A 374 -9.65 18.68 17.32
CA GLN A 374 -10.73 19.55 16.83
C GLN A 374 -10.94 19.39 15.32
N LEU A 375 -9.88 19.24 14.51
CA LEU A 375 -10.04 18.99 13.07
C LEU A 375 -10.84 17.71 12.80
N PHE A 376 -10.62 16.67 13.61
CA PHE A 376 -11.26 15.36 13.46
C PHE A 376 -12.62 15.27 14.19
N SER A 377 -13.31 16.41 14.38
CA SER A 377 -14.60 16.48 15.05
C SER A 377 -15.80 16.60 14.10
N ARG A 378 -17.00 16.27 14.59
CA ARG A 378 -18.24 16.32 13.80
C ARG A 378 -18.60 17.74 13.36
N GLU A 379 -18.26 18.76 14.15
CA GLU A 379 -18.45 20.17 13.79
C GLU A 379 -17.63 20.58 12.55
N ASN A 380 -16.52 19.89 12.29
CA ASN A 380 -15.67 20.08 11.10
C ASN A 380 -15.97 19.08 9.98
N GLY A 381 -17.10 18.36 10.05
CA GLY A 381 -17.54 17.40 9.04
C GLY A 381 -16.92 15.99 9.19
N TYR A 382 -16.07 15.75 10.20
CA TYR A 382 -15.46 14.43 10.36
C TYR A 382 -16.42 13.41 10.98
N ALA A 383 -16.46 12.22 10.38
CA ALA A 383 -16.99 11.01 11.00
C ALA A 383 -16.22 9.79 10.48
N GLY A 384 -15.70 8.98 11.39
CA GLY A 384 -14.80 7.88 11.03
C GLY A 384 -14.06 7.32 12.24
N PRO A 385 -13.09 6.41 12.01
CA PRO A 385 -12.13 6.01 13.03
C PRO A 385 -11.45 7.23 13.66
N CYS A 386 -11.15 7.18 14.95
CA CYS A 386 -10.44 8.26 15.67
C CYS A 386 -11.18 9.60 15.73
N GLU A 387 -12.53 9.61 15.67
CA GLU A 387 -13.34 10.83 15.81
C GLU A 387 -13.02 11.56 17.12
N GLY A 388 -12.64 12.85 17.03
CA GLY A 388 -12.21 13.70 18.14
C GLY A 388 -10.81 13.43 18.70
N VAL A 389 -10.04 12.48 18.14
CA VAL A 389 -8.70 12.12 18.65
C VAL A 389 -7.60 12.84 17.86
N GLY A 390 -6.84 13.71 18.53
CA GLY A 390 -5.76 14.49 17.92
C GLY A 390 -4.58 13.65 17.42
N SER A 391 -3.83 14.21 16.46
CA SER A 391 -2.64 13.57 15.87
C SER A 391 -1.60 13.23 16.93
N GLU A 392 -1.26 11.94 17.04
CA GLU A 392 -0.36 11.44 18.09
C GLU A 392 1.15 11.62 17.79
N LEU A 393 1.49 12.31 16.69
CA LEU A 393 2.85 12.55 16.20
C LEU A 393 3.03 13.98 15.67
N PHE A 394 4.21 14.57 15.91
CA PHE A 394 4.73 15.76 15.21
C PHE A 394 6.24 15.61 14.97
N VAL A 395 6.75 16.09 13.82
CA VAL A 395 8.18 16.03 13.47
C VAL A 395 8.75 17.44 13.38
N VAL A 396 9.76 17.74 14.20
CA VAL A 396 10.47 19.01 14.15
C VAL A 396 11.49 18.95 13.00
N GLY A 397 11.34 19.85 12.03
CA GLY A 397 12.29 20.04 10.94
C GLY A 397 12.48 18.80 10.06
N LEU A 398 11.38 18.17 9.62
CA LEU A 398 11.34 17.08 8.64
C LEU A 398 12.34 17.34 7.48
N TYR A 399 13.06 16.30 7.04
CA TYR A 399 14.10 16.42 6.00
C TYR A 399 15.15 17.52 6.27
N GLY A 400 15.52 17.73 7.54
CA GLY A 400 16.56 18.69 7.93
C GLY A 400 16.13 20.16 7.89
N ALA A 401 14.84 20.47 7.67
CA ALA A 401 14.36 21.84 7.50
C ALA A 401 14.70 22.80 8.66
N TRP A 402 14.98 22.27 9.86
CA TRP A 402 15.47 23.02 11.02
C TRP A 402 16.76 23.81 10.73
N GLU A 403 17.65 23.34 9.86
CA GLU A 403 18.86 24.10 9.47
C GLU A 403 18.50 25.46 8.86
N THR A 404 17.48 25.48 8.00
CA THR A 404 17.01 26.70 7.34
C THR A 404 16.27 27.63 8.31
N TRP A 405 15.61 27.07 9.33
CA TRP A 405 14.91 27.84 10.36
C TRP A 405 15.89 28.56 11.30
N TRP A 406 16.92 27.83 11.75
CA TRP A 406 17.89 28.29 12.76
C TRP A 406 19.12 28.98 12.16
N GLY A 407 19.35 28.85 10.85
CA GLY A 407 20.49 29.48 10.15
C GLY A 407 21.77 28.64 10.12
N GLY A 408 21.63 27.32 10.29
CA GLY A 408 22.73 26.34 10.32
C GLY A 408 22.89 25.64 11.68
N ALA A 409 23.77 24.64 11.69
CA ALA A 409 23.97 23.76 12.83
C ALA A 409 24.98 24.29 13.87
N GLU A 410 24.64 25.38 14.56
CA GLU A 410 25.39 25.91 15.70
C GLU A 410 25.01 25.23 17.01
N ARG A 411 25.99 24.85 17.83
CA ARG A 411 25.80 23.95 18.99
C ARG A 411 24.81 24.50 20.01
N GLU A 412 25.04 25.73 20.45
CA GLU A 412 24.23 26.40 21.47
C GLU A 412 22.84 26.77 20.91
N ALA A 413 22.74 27.06 19.60
CA ALA A 413 21.46 27.30 18.93
C ALA A 413 20.60 26.02 18.85
N MET A 414 21.14 24.92 18.32
CA MET A 414 20.43 23.63 18.24
C MET A 414 19.92 23.16 19.61
N ARG A 415 20.73 23.35 20.66
CA ARG A 415 20.34 23.09 22.05
C ARG A 415 19.19 23.99 22.51
N SER A 416 19.33 25.31 22.35
CA SER A 416 18.32 26.28 22.79
C SER A 416 16.96 26.03 22.13
N HIS A 417 16.96 25.87 20.81
CA HIS A 417 15.75 25.61 20.03
C HIS A 417 15.13 24.24 20.36
N ALA A 418 15.92 23.14 20.39
CA ALA A 418 15.38 21.82 20.72
C ALA A 418 14.77 21.76 22.14
N THR A 419 15.37 22.44 23.13
CA THR A 419 14.79 22.60 24.47
C THR A 419 13.52 23.46 24.44
N ALA A 420 13.45 24.52 23.62
CA ALA A 420 12.25 25.34 23.49
C ALA A 420 11.07 24.55 22.86
N TRP A 421 11.34 23.75 21.82
CA TRP A 421 10.36 22.84 21.20
C TRP A 421 9.82 21.79 22.19
N GLU A 422 10.69 21.06 22.90
CA GLU A 422 10.25 20.06 23.89
C GLU A 422 9.48 20.75 25.04
N ARG A 423 9.96 21.88 25.57
CA ARG A 423 9.24 22.66 26.59
C ARG A 423 7.85 23.09 26.12
N TRP A 424 7.70 23.48 24.85
CA TRP A 424 6.38 23.81 24.29
C TRP A 424 5.48 22.58 24.24
N PHE A 425 5.96 21.44 23.75
CA PHE A 425 5.17 20.21 23.72
C PHE A 425 4.80 19.71 25.12
N ARG A 426 5.73 19.70 26.08
CA ARG A 426 5.47 19.34 27.48
C ARG A 426 4.38 20.20 28.12
N ARG A 427 4.31 21.49 27.77
CA ARG A 427 3.34 22.44 28.34
C ARG A 427 1.96 22.37 27.71
N ASN A 428 1.86 22.07 26.41
CA ASN A 428 0.60 22.18 25.65
C ASN A 428 0.04 20.82 25.21
N PHE A 429 0.90 19.87 24.82
CA PHE A 429 0.53 18.58 24.25
C PHE A 429 1.46 17.45 24.76
N PRO A 430 1.53 17.19 26.08
CA PRO A 430 2.54 16.29 26.67
C PRO A 430 2.45 14.84 26.18
N HIS A 431 1.29 14.41 25.68
CA HIS A 431 1.03 13.06 25.17
C HIS A 431 1.41 12.85 23.70
N VAL A 432 1.62 13.91 22.92
CA VAL A 432 1.99 13.81 21.50
C VAL A 432 3.44 13.35 21.38
N GLU A 433 3.70 12.37 20.52
CA GLU A 433 5.07 11.94 20.21
C GLU A 433 5.77 13.02 19.37
N ARG A 434 6.98 13.42 19.74
CA ARG A 434 7.76 14.43 19.01
C ARG A 434 9.24 14.11 19.00
N PHE A 435 9.88 14.40 17.87
CA PHE A 435 11.32 14.27 17.66
C PHE A 435 11.79 15.24 16.58
N ILE A 436 13.10 15.50 16.53
CA ILE A 436 13.76 16.26 15.47
C ILE A 436 14.39 15.33 14.44
N TYR A 437 14.13 15.60 13.16
CA TYR A 437 14.70 14.87 12.01
C TYR A 437 16.07 15.48 11.67
N LEU A 438 17.16 14.86 12.12
CA LEU A 438 18.50 15.41 12.04
C LEU A 438 19.10 15.33 10.63
N SER A 439 19.10 14.14 10.03
CA SER A 439 19.73 13.87 8.74
C SER A 439 18.94 12.83 7.96
N ASP A 440 18.99 12.95 6.63
CA ASP A 440 18.37 12.02 5.69
C ASP A 440 19.44 11.18 4.98
N GLU A 441 19.39 9.85 5.12
CA GLU A 441 20.25 8.81 4.54
C GLU A 441 21.78 9.06 4.59
N SER A 442 22.25 9.97 5.43
CA SER A 442 23.64 10.44 5.46
C SER A 442 24.61 9.40 6.04
N GLU A 443 25.68 9.12 5.28
CA GLU A 443 26.83 8.33 5.77
C GLU A 443 27.82 9.17 6.63
N ASP A 444 27.61 10.49 6.79
CA ASP A 444 28.31 11.30 7.80
C ASP A 444 27.68 11.06 9.19
N TYR A 445 28.00 9.87 9.74
CA TYR A 445 27.57 9.47 11.06
C TYR A 445 28.18 10.32 12.17
N ASP A 446 29.40 10.85 11.98
CA ASP A 446 30.06 11.73 12.95
C ASP A 446 29.30 13.05 13.12
N GLN A 447 28.80 13.64 12.03
CA GLN A 447 27.93 14.82 12.03
C GLN A 447 26.57 14.54 12.68
N THR A 448 25.94 13.43 12.29
CA THR A 448 24.63 13.03 12.83
C THR A 448 24.69 12.74 14.34
N GLU A 449 25.71 12.01 14.79
CA GLU A 449 25.99 11.75 16.21
C GLU A 449 26.36 13.03 16.96
N LYS A 450 27.19 13.91 16.39
CA LYS A 450 27.54 15.23 16.96
C LYS A 450 26.29 16.05 17.26
N TRP A 451 25.36 16.14 16.31
CA TRP A 451 24.08 16.83 16.50
C TRP A 451 23.19 16.15 17.55
N ALA A 452 23.02 14.82 17.46
CA ALA A 452 22.21 14.06 18.40
C ALA A 452 22.74 14.19 19.85
N ARG A 453 24.06 14.11 20.01
CA ARG A 453 24.79 14.31 21.27
C ARG A 453 24.66 15.73 21.80
N TRP A 454 24.71 16.74 20.95
CA TRP A 454 24.52 18.13 21.37
C TRP A 454 23.14 18.35 22.02
N ILE A 455 22.08 17.86 21.40
CA ILE A 455 20.70 17.94 21.92
C ILE A 455 20.53 17.07 23.18
N ARG A 456 21.01 15.82 23.15
CA ARG A 456 20.93 14.87 24.28
C ARG A 456 21.67 15.35 25.53
N THR A 457 22.73 16.15 25.38
CA THR A 457 23.54 16.71 26.48
C THR A 457 23.14 18.14 26.85
N GLY A 458 21.85 18.46 26.78
CA GLY A 458 21.28 19.77 27.10
C GLY A 458 21.26 20.14 28.59
N THR A 459 20.36 21.04 28.96
CA THR A 459 20.18 21.55 30.34
C THR A 459 19.67 20.46 31.29
N LYS A 460 20.20 20.41 32.52
CA LYS A 460 19.88 19.39 33.55
C LYS A 460 18.42 19.36 34.04
N GLU A 461 17.60 20.32 33.64
CA GLU A 461 16.31 20.62 34.24
C GLU A 461 15.11 20.00 33.49
N GLU A 462 15.29 19.60 32.23
CA GLU A 462 14.24 18.99 31.40
C GLU A 462 14.80 17.84 30.54
N PRO A 463 14.00 16.82 30.20
CA PRO A 463 14.38 15.81 29.21
C PRO A 463 14.68 16.45 27.84
N ALA A 464 15.62 15.88 27.10
CA ALA A 464 15.92 16.32 25.73
C ALA A 464 14.84 15.89 24.74
N LEU A 465 14.63 16.70 23.69
CA LEU A 465 13.85 16.31 22.52
C LEU A 465 14.47 15.05 21.88
N ALA A 466 13.64 14.06 21.54
CA ALA A 466 14.11 12.84 20.87
C ALA A 466 14.69 13.15 19.48
N THR A 467 15.70 12.40 19.08
CA THR A 467 16.48 12.60 17.85
C THR A 467 16.26 11.46 16.87
N PHE A 468 16.02 11.79 15.59
CA PHE A 468 15.68 10.87 14.51
C PHE A 468 16.62 11.07 13.31
N ALA A 469 16.95 9.99 12.61
CA ALA A 469 17.56 10.02 11.29
C ALA A 469 17.15 8.76 10.49
N THR A 470 17.09 8.87 9.16
CA THR A 470 17.09 7.71 8.27
C THR A 470 18.53 7.18 8.16
N ALA A 471 18.77 5.98 8.69
CA ALA A 471 20.08 5.34 8.74
C ALA A 471 19.93 3.82 8.83
N ASN A 472 20.80 3.07 8.15
CA ASN A 472 20.83 1.61 8.26
C ASN A 472 21.31 1.19 9.66
N LEU A 473 20.45 0.51 10.42
CA LEU A 473 20.70 0.12 11.81
C LEU A 473 22.01 -0.65 11.96
N VAL A 474 22.20 -1.70 11.16
CA VAL A 474 23.37 -2.59 11.23
C VAL A 474 24.68 -1.84 10.95
N LYS A 475 24.70 -0.91 9.99
CA LYS A 475 25.89 -0.09 9.68
C LYS A 475 26.20 0.98 10.72
N SER A 476 25.20 1.50 11.45
CA SER A 476 25.31 2.79 12.16
C SER A 476 25.06 2.77 13.68
N LEU A 477 24.59 1.64 14.24
CA LEU A 477 24.13 1.52 15.64
C LEU A 477 25.13 2.04 16.70
N ASP A 478 26.42 1.74 16.50
CA ASP A 478 27.52 2.06 17.41
C ASP A 478 28.01 3.50 17.24
N ALA A 479 28.08 4.00 16.00
CA ALA A 479 28.44 5.39 15.70
C ALA A 479 27.39 6.36 16.23
N LEU A 480 26.11 6.07 15.99
CA LEU A 480 24.96 6.90 16.35
C LEU A 480 24.47 6.63 17.78
N SER A 481 25.40 6.56 18.72
CA SER A 481 25.17 6.22 20.15
C SER A 481 24.23 7.18 20.90
N SER A 482 24.04 8.40 20.39
CA SER A 482 23.16 9.46 20.92
C SER A 482 21.87 9.66 20.14
N LEU A 483 21.68 8.97 19.00
CA LEU A 483 20.42 8.97 18.27
C LEU A 483 19.32 8.27 19.09
N SER A 484 18.10 8.77 19.08
CA SER A 484 16.99 8.20 19.87
C SER A 484 16.14 7.21 19.07
N ILE A 485 16.01 7.45 17.76
CA ILE A 485 15.18 6.71 16.82
C ILE A 485 15.98 6.51 15.53
N PHE A 486 16.11 5.26 15.10
CA PHE A 486 16.62 4.93 13.76
C PHE A 486 15.41 4.63 12.87
N ALA A 487 15.34 5.26 11.69
CA ALA A 487 14.53 4.72 10.60
C ALA A 487 15.47 4.01 9.64
N SER A 488 15.33 2.70 9.47
CA SER A 488 16.12 1.94 8.49
C SER A 488 15.30 1.61 7.25
N TRP A 489 15.92 1.73 6.07
CA TRP A 489 15.28 1.27 4.84
C TRP A 489 15.01 -0.23 4.95
N ILE A 490 13.85 -0.65 4.47
CA ILE A 490 13.46 -2.04 4.55
C ILE A 490 14.19 -2.89 3.51
N GLY A 491 14.77 -4.00 3.97
CA GLY A 491 15.52 -4.89 3.10
C GLY A 491 15.67 -6.27 3.70
N VAL A 492 16.26 -7.15 2.89
CA VAL A 492 16.83 -8.41 3.35
C VAL A 492 18.10 -8.16 4.16
N GLY A 493 18.57 -9.16 4.89
CA GLY A 493 19.80 -9.03 5.66
C GLY A 493 20.15 -10.31 6.43
N ASP A 494 21.39 -10.39 6.90
CA ASP A 494 21.84 -11.49 7.75
C ASP A 494 21.04 -11.53 9.06
N THR A 495 20.29 -12.62 9.27
CA THR A 495 19.32 -12.74 10.37
C THR A 495 20.00 -12.62 11.76
N PRO A 496 21.08 -13.37 12.08
CA PRO A 496 21.84 -13.17 13.31
C PRO A 496 22.32 -11.73 13.55
N VAL A 497 22.86 -11.07 12.52
CA VAL A 497 23.40 -9.70 12.65
C VAL A 497 22.28 -8.69 12.94
N TRP A 498 21.15 -8.78 12.22
CA TRP A 498 19.99 -7.92 12.49
C TRP A 498 19.36 -8.21 13.85
N GLU A 499 19.17 -9.47 14.24
CA GLU A 499 18.67 -9.82 15.58
C GLU A 499 19.56 -9.26 16.69
N GLN A 500 20.89 -9.34 16.54
CA GLN A 500 21.84 -8.75 17.46
C GLN A 500 21.72 -7.22 17.53
N ALA A 501 21.66 -6.54 16.37
CA ALA A 501 21.55 -5.08 16.31
C ALA A 501 20.23 -4.57 16.91
N VAL A 502 19.10 -5.21 16.57
CA VAL A 502 17.77 -4.88 17.10
C VAL A 502 17.67 -5.15 18.61
N LYS A 503 18.29 -6.23 19.09
CA LYS A 503 18.39 -6.54 20.53
C LYS A 503 19.23 -5.51 21.29
N ALA A 504 20.39 -5.13 20.76
CA ALA A 504 21.25 -4.12 21.35
C ALA A 504 20.61 -2.73 21.36
N LEU A 505 19.91 -2.35 20.29
CA LEU A 505 19.10 -1.13 20.24
C LEU A 505 18.03 -1.12 21.35
N ARG A 506 17.22 -2.18 21.44
CA ARG A 506 16.15 -2.32 22.46
C ARG A 506 16.69 -2.31 23.89
N GLN A 507 17.87 -2.89 24.14
CA GLN A 507 18.54 -2.83 25.45
C GLN A 507 18.90 -1.39 25.89
N THR A 508 19.03 -0.45 24.95
CA THR A 508 19.28 0.98 25.26
C THR A 508 18.01 1.83 25.38
N GLY A 509 16.82 1.26 25.14
CA GLY A 509 15.55 2.01 25.08
C GLY A 509 15.41 2.91 23.84
N ARG A 510 16.35 2.83 22.88
CA ARG A 510 16.25 3.45 21.56
C ARG A 510 15.23 2.69 20.69
N ARG A 511 14.64 3.38 19.72
CA ARG A 511 13.50 2.88 18.92
C ARG A 511 13.86 2.60 17.46
N LEU A 512 13.20 1.61 16.86
CA LEU A 512 13.36 1.22 15.47
C LEU A 512 12.09 1.52 14.67
N PHE A 513 12.21 2.43 13.72
CA PHE A 513 11.24 2.60 12.64
C PHE A 513 11.80 1.91 11.38
N LEU A 514 10.92 1.50 10.48
CA LEU A 514 11.29 1.07 9.13
C LEU A 514 10.52 1.90 8.11
N TYR A 515 11.04 2.01 6.89
CA TYR A 515 10.35 2.76 5.84
C TYR A 515 10.27 2.08 4.47
N ASN A 516 9.25 2.50 3.73
CA ASN A 516 8.85 2.02 2.41
C ASN A 516 8.46 0.53 2.45
N GLY A 517 8.67 -0.23 1.37
CA GLY A 517 8.30 -1.65 1.27
C GLY A 517 9.03 -2.34 0.10
N LEU A 518 9.68 -3.47 0.40
CA LEU A 518 10.52 -4.22 -0.53
C LEU A 518 10.26 -5.73 -0.40
N ARG A 519 9.91 -6.40 -1.52
CA ARG A 519 9.86 -7.86 -1.59
C ARG A 519 11.27 -8.44 -1.77
N PRO A 520 11.63 -9.56 -1.10
CA PRO A 520 10.78 -10.47 -0.34
C PRO A 520 10.85 -10.24 1.19
N ALA A 521 11.39 -9.10 1.63
CA ALA A 521 11.41 -8.73 3.04
C ALA A 521 10.03 -8.28 3.56
N SER A 522 9.14 -7.83 2.67
CA SER A 522 7.83 -7.26 2.99
C SER A 522 7.00 -7.04 1.71
N GLY A 523 5.71 -6.71 1.84
CA GLY A 523 4.95 -6.10 0.75
C GLY A 523 5.51 -4.74 0.31
N SER A 524 5.09 -4.26 -0.86
CA SER A 524 5.55 -2.97 -1.41
C SER A 524 4.43 -1.95 -1.63
N PHE A 525 4.84 -0.69 -1.83
CA PHE A 525 3.94 0.44 -2.15
C PHE A 525 3.75 0.67 -3.66
N ALA A 526 4.21 -0.24 -4.51
CA ALA A 526 4.09 -0.11 -5.96
C ALA A 526 2.65 -0.27 -6.45
N ILE A 527 2.29 0.45 -7.53
CA ILE A 527 0.97 0.36 -8.17
C ILE A 527 0.68 -1.08 -8.63
N GLU A 528 1.68 -1.77 -9.17
CA GLU A 528 1.54 -3.13 -9.70
C GLU A 528 1.54 -4.27 -8.66
N ASP A 529 1.82 -3.98 -7.38
CA ASP A 529 1.79 -5.02 -6.34
C ASP A 529 0.35 -5.47 -6.03
N GLU A 530 0.19 -6.69 -5.55
CA GLU A 530 -1.10 -7.22 -5.08
C GLU A 530 -1.61 -6.40 -3.89
N GLY A 531 -2.92 -6.19 -3.76
CA GLY A 531 -3.51 -5.42 -2.67
C GLY A 531 -3.18 -6.00 -1.27
N VAL A 532 -2.98 -7.31 -1.18
CA VAL A 532 -2.52 -7.99 0.05
C VAL A 532 -1.08 -7.63 0.48
N ALA A 533 -0.24 -7.06 -0.39
CA ALA A 533 1.11 -6.63 0.00
C ALA A 533 1.07 -5.50 1.04
N LEU A 534 0.18 -4.52 0.87
CA LEU A 534 -0.03 -3.45 1.84
C LEU A 534 -0.85 -3.88 3.06
N ARG A 535 -1.49 -5.05 2.99
CA ARG A 535 -2.08 -5.73 4.14
C ARG A 535 -1.00 -6.40 5.01
N GLU A 536 0.00 -7.01 4.40
CA GLU A 536 1.11 -7.68 5.09
C GLU A 536 1.96 -6.69 5.91
N LEU A 537 2.32 -5.53 5.34
CA LEU A 537 3.24 -4.57 5.97
C LEU A 537 2.94 -4.27 7.46
N PRO A 538 1.69 -3.98 7.88
CA PRO A 538 1.29 -3.89 9.29
C PRO A 538 1.44 -5.18 10.13
N TRP A 539 1.17 -6.36 9.56
CA TRP A 539 1.39 -7.65 10.24
C TRP A 539 2.89 -7.87 10.49
N GLY A 540 3.74 -7.57 9.50
CA GLY A 540 5.19 -7.58 9.63
C GLY A 540 5.68 -6.61 10.71
N GLN A 541 5.15 -5.39 10.74
CA GLN A 541 5.40 -4.41 11.80
C GLN A 541 5.08 -4.97 13.19
N TYR A 542 3.92 -5.63 13.33
CA TYR A 542 3.44 -6.17 14.60
C TYR A 542 4.28 -7.36 15.08
N LYS A 543 4.49 -8.36 14.22
CA LYS A 543 5.32 -9.55 14.50
C LYS A 543 6.71 -9.13 14.99
N MET A 544 7.36 -8.26 14.23
CA MET A 544 8.75 -7.88 14.49
C MET A 544 8.91 -6.76 15.53
N ARG A 545 7.79 -6.20 16.04
CA ARG A 545 7.72 -5.13 17.04
C ARG A 545 8.47 -3.86 16.61
N VAL A 546 8.18 -3.38 15.40
CA VAL A 546 8.75 -2.15 14.82
C VAL A 546 7.91 -0.95 15.30
N ASP A 547 8.55 0.02 15.97
CA ASP A 547 7.89 1.08 16.76
C ASP A 547 6.96 1.98 15.92
N ARG A 548 7.31 2.21 14.66
CA ARG A 548 6.50 2.96 13.69
C ARG A 548 6.93 2.62 12.26
N TRP A 549 6.00 2.61 11.31
CA TRP A 549 6.29 2.50 9.89
C TRP A 549 6.28 3.87 9.22
N PHE A 550 7.28 4.19 8.42
CA PHE A 550 7.41 5.46 7.72
C PHE A 550 7.20 5.27 6.21
N PHE A 551 6.44 6.16 5.56
CA PHE A 551 6.42 6.29 4.11
C PHE A 551 6.91 7.68 3.73
N TRP A 552 7.89 7.73 2.82
CA TRP A 552 8.80 8.88 2.71
C TRP A 552 8.11 10.16 2.24
N GLU A 553 7.18 10.09 1.29
CA GLU A 553 6.34 11.21 0.83
C GLU A 553 5.02 10.67 0.27
N ALA A 554 3.94 11.45 0.34
CA ALA A 554 2.61 11.08 -0.17
C ALA A 554 2.08 12.01 -1.27
N THR A 555 2.79 13.10 -1.55
CA THR A 555 2.45 14.20 -2.45
C THR A 555 3.60 14.57 -3.40
N TYR A 556 4.48 13.62 -3.73
CA TYR A 556 5.61 13.80 -4.66
C TYR A 556 5.14 13.91 -6.12
N TYR A 557 4.49 15.04 -6.44
CA TYR A 557 3.89 15.29 -7.76
C TYR A 557 4.91 15.74 -8.80
N LYS A 558 6.09 16.18 -8.38
CA LYS A 558 7.24 16.55 -9.20
C LYS A 558 8.42 15.64 -8.89
N ASN A 559 8.94 14.94 -9.90
CA ASN A 559 10.01 13.96 -9.71
C ASN A 559 11.41 14.62 -9.64
N TYR A 560 11.62 15.47 -8.65
CA TYR A 560 12.83 16.28 -8.50
C TYR A 560 14.08 15.48 -8.13
N GLN A 561 13.97 14.35 -7.40
CA GLN A 561 15.11 13.48 -7.12
C GLN A 561 15.57 12.73 -8.39
N GLY A 562 14.63 12.34 -9.26
CA GLY A 562 14.93 11.79 -10.59
C GLY A 562 15.41 12.82 -11.62
N GLY A 563 15.59 14.09 -11.23
CA GLY A 563 15.97 15.18 -12.13
C GLY A 563 14.89 15.60 -13.13
N ARG A 564 13.63 15.17 -12.91
CA ARG A 564 12.49 15.37 -13.80
C ARG A 564 11.59 16.54 -13.34
N SER A 565 10.65 16.91 -14.21
CA SER A 565 9.63 17.95 -13.99
C SER A 565 8.49 17.46 -13.09
N ASP A 566 7.42 18.26 -13.01
CA ASP A 566 6.09 17.81 -12.66
C ASP A 566 5.70 16.55 -13.46
N THR A 567 5.11 15.58 -12.77
CA THR A 567 4.57 14.33 -13.30
C THR A 567 3.06 14.46 -13.42
N ASP A 568 2.48 14.02 -14.53
CA ASP A 568 1.03 13.85 -14.61
C ASP A 568 0.63 12.52 -13.96
N VAL A 569 0.24 12.59 -12.68
CA VAL A 569 -0.10 11.42 -11.87
C VAL A 569 -1.44 10.77 -12.25
N PHE A 570 -2.22 11.34 -13.17
CA PHE A 570 -3.41 10.68 -13.74
C PHE A 570 -3.09 9.88 -15.01
N VAL A 571 -1.88 10.01 -15.57
CA VAL A 571 -1.46 9.34 -16.82
C VAL A 571 -0.19 8.51 -16.64
N GLU A 572 0.84 9.03 -15.97
CA GLU A 572 2.11 8.34 -15.73
C GLU A 572 2.07 7.51 -14.45
N ALA A 573 2.24 6.19 -14.57
CA ALA A 573 2.47 5.31 -13.43
C ALA A 573 3.82 5.60 -12.73
N GLN A 574 4.87 5.91 -13.49
CA GLN A 574 6.19 6.22 -12.95
C GLN A 574 6.21 7.62 -12.30
N THR A 575 6.21 7.63 -10.97
CA THR A 575 6.32 8.87 -10.19
C THR A 575 7.75 9.13 -9.70
N PHE A 576 8.58 8.07 -9.54
CA PHE A 576 9.95 8.18 -9.02
C PHE A 576 11.01 7.61 -9.97
N GLY A 577 12.27 8.03 -9.76
CA GLY A 577 13.46 7.55 -10.45
C GLY A 577 13.79 8.33 -11.73
N GLY A 578 14.87 7.93 -12.39
CA GLY A 578 15.43 8.61 -13.57
C GLY A 578 14.53 8.63 -14.80
N ALA A 579 15.06 9.19 -15.90
CA ALA A 579 14.41 9.13 -17.21
C ALA A 579 14.29 7.66 -17.68
N PRO A 580 13.12 7.22 -18.19
CA PRO A 580 12.91 5.84 -18.59
C PRO A 580 13.50 5.53 -19.96
N GLU A 581 14.47 4.62 -19.99
CA GLU A 581 14.94 3.92 -21.18
C GLU A 581 14.26 2.53 -21.27
N PHE A 582 14.28 1.87 -22.43
CA PHE A 582 13.69 0.53 -22.55
C PHE A 582 14.74 -0.57 -22.38
N ASP A 583 14.61 -1.33 -21.30
CA ASP A 583 15.32 -2.59 -21.08
C ASP A 583 14.47 -3.79 -21.49
N GLU A 584 15.09 -4.79 -22.12
CA GLU A 584 14.40 -5.98 -22.61
C GLU A 584 13.80 -6.83 -21.50
N ILE A 585 14.31 -6.79 -20.27
CA ILE A 585 13.87 -7.66 -19.16
C ILE A 585 12.84 -6.97 -18.25
N THR A 586 13.06 -5.69 -17.94
CA THR A 586 12.35 -4.92 -16.90
C THR A 586 11.38 -3.88 -17.44
N GLY A 587 11.41 -3.60 -18.76
CA GLY A 587 10.51 -2.67 -19.44
C GLY A 587 11.07 -1.25 -19.51
N LEU A 588 10.20 -0.24 -19.43
CA LEU A 588 10.65 1.14 -19.22
C LEU A 588 11.25 1.28 -17.81
N THR A 589 12.54 1.59 -17.75
CA THR A 589 13.31 1.59 -16.52
C THR A 589 14.45 2.61 -16.55
N GLY A 590 15.06 2.85 -15.40
CA GLY A 590 16.10 3.84 -15.16
C GLY A 590 16.39 3.87 -13.65
N SER A 591 17.40 4.60 -13.19
CA SER A 591 17.81 4.60 -11.77
C SER A 591 16.63 4.75 -10.80
N ASN A 592 16.41 3.72 -9.96
CA ASN A 592 15.35 3.64 -8.95
C ASN A 592 13.90 3.78 -9.49
N THR A 593 13.68 3.60 -10.79
CA THR A 593 12.36 3.77 -11.46
C THR A 593 11.28 2.98 -10.74
N SER A 594 10.25 3.67 -10.24
CA SER A 594 9.20 3.07 -9.40
C SER A 594 7.83 3.70 -9.66
N ASN A 595 6.78 2.86 -9.67
CA ASN A 595 5.42 3.25 -10.02
C ASN A 595 4.59 3.64 -8.79
N GLY A 596 4.14 4.89 -8.72
CA GLY A 596 3.37 5.44 -7.60
C GLY A 596 4.17 5.72 -6.31
N ASP A 597 5.47 5.48 -6.29
CA ASP A 597 6.31 5.82 -5.14
C ASP A 597 6.33 7.35 -4.88
N GLY A 598 6.36 7.75 -3.61
CA GLY A 598 6.18 9.15 -3.18
C GLY A 598 4.74 9.70 -3.33
N VAL A 599 3.80 8.95 -3.93
CA VAL A 599 2.43 9.41 -4.20
C VAL A 599 1.41 8.44 -3.59
N LEU A 600 0.69 8.90 -2.58
CA LEU A 600 -0.43 8.18 -1.96
C LEU A 600 -1.75 8.95 -2.05
N PHE A 601 -1.69 10.27 -2.15
CA PHE A 601 -2.82 11.12 -2.51
C PHE A 601 -2.65 11.58 -3.96
N TYR A 602 -3.75 11.64 -4.70
CA TYR A 602 -3.81 12.30 -6.01
C TYR A 602 -4.41 13.70 -5.85
N PRO A 603 -4.02 14.70 -6.66
CA PRO A 603 -4.51 16.08 -6.50
C PRO A 603 -5.93 16.21 -7.06
N GLY A 604 -6.90 16.60 -6.22
CA GLY A 604 -8.28 16.76 -6.67
C GLY A 604 -8.52 18.00 -7.55
N THR A 605 -7.67 19.02 -7.39
CA THR A 605 -7.53 20.12 -8.35
C THR A 605 -6.08 20.15 -8.81
N ASP A 606 -5.89 20.18 -10.13
CA ASP A 606 -4.58 20.33 -10.75
C ASP A 606 -4.54 21.59 -11.62
N ALA A 607 -3.58 22.47 -11.34
CA ALA A 607 -3.30 23.71 -12.06
C ALA A 607 -2.10 23.56 -13.01
N ILE A 608 -1.42 22.42 -13.00
CA ILE A 608 -0.31 22.07 -13.91
C ILE A 608 -0.84 21.22 -15.07
N PHE A 609 -1.73 20.28 -14.79
CA PHE A 609 -2.44 19.43 -15.76
C PHE A 609 -3.96 19.55 -15.62
N PRO A 610 -4.55 20.74 -15.92
CA PRO A 610 -5.97 21.02 -15.72
C PRO A 610 -6.91 20.10 -16.53
N GLU A 611 -6.45 19.49 -17.61
CA GLU A 611 -7.18 18.51 -18.42
C GLU A 611 -7.53 17.20 -17.67
N HIS A 612 -6.84 16.92 -16.56
CA HIS A 612 -7.09 15.75 -15.70
C HIS A 612 -7.57 16.14 -14.29
N SER A 613 -7.90 17.42 -14.08
CA SER A 613 -8.37 17.98 -12.82
C SER A 613 -9.84 17.65 -12.54
N TYR A 614 -10.17 17.33 -11.28
CA TYR A 614 -11.54 17.09 -10.81
C TYR A 614 -12.22 18.31 -10.17
N GLU A 615 -11.53 19.46 -10.15
CA GLU A 615 -11.94 20.70 -9.47
C GLU A 615 -12.27 20.51 -7.96
N LEU A 616 -11.70 19.49 -7.34
CA LEU A 616 -11.90 19.16 -5.94
C LEU A 616 -10.84 19.85 -5.07
N GLU A 617 -11.27 20.74 -4.18
CA GLU A 617 -10.43 21.41 -3.15
C GLU A 617 -9.87 20.44 -2.06
N GLY A 618 -9.40 19.24 -2.42
CA GLY A 618 -8.84 18.26 -1.51
C GLY A 618 -8.38 16.99 -2.24
N PRO A 619 -7.68 16.08 -1.56
CA PRO A 619 -7.07 14.89 -2.16
C PRO A 619 -8.08 13.84 -2.64
N ILE A 620 -7.66 13.08 -3.65
CA ILE A 620 -8.23 11.80 -4.04
C ILE A 620 -7.35 10.68 -3.45
N ALA A 621 -7.93 9.57 -3.01
CA ALA A 621 -7.17 8.48 -2.39
C ALA A 621 -6.57 7.51 -3.44
N SER A 622 -5.39 6.96 -3.15
CA SER A 622 -4.95 5.70 -3.78
C SER A 622 -5.68 4.49 -3.19
N LEU A 623 -5.80 3.40 -3.95
CA LEU A 623 -6.18 2.09 -3.41
C LEU A 623 -5.11 1.59 -2.43
N ARG A 624 -3.85 1.95 -2.66
CA ARG A 624 -2.74 1.65 -1.74
C ARG A 624 -2.99 2.17 -0.32
N LEU A 625 -3.53 3.39 -0.13
CA LEU A 625 -4.01 3.85 1.18
C LEU A 625 -5.10 2.95 1.77
N LYS A 626 -6.08 2.51 0.97
CA LYS A 626 -7.19 1.66 1.41
C LYS A 626 -6.72 0.25 1.80
N HIS A 627 -5.76 -0.31 1.08
CA HIS A 627 -5.11 -1.59 1.42
C HIS A 627 -4.29 -1.49 2.70
N TRP A 628 -3.50 -0.41 2.87
CA TRP A 628 -2.68 -0.23 4.07
C TRP A 628 -3.54 -0.04 5.33
N ARG A 629 -4.61 0.77 5.23
CA ARG A 629 -5.67 0.89 6.27
C ARG A 629 -6.19 -0.48 6.71
N ARG A 630 -6.38 -1.42 5.78
CA ARG A 630 -6.91 -2.75 6.07
C ARG A 630 -5.94 -3.59 6.91
N GLY A 631 -4.65 -3.60 6.56
CA GLY A 631 -3.62 -4.22 7.40
C GLY A 631 -3.52 -3.56 8.78
N ILE A 632 -3.61 -2.22 8.85
CA ILE A 632 -3.61 -1.47 10.12
C ILE A 632 -4.80 -1.89 11.00
N GLN A 633 -5.99 -2.11 10.41
CA GLN A 633 -7.16 -2.60 11.15
C GLN A 633 -7.01 -4.07 11.59
N ASP A 634 -6.41 -4.95 10.77
CA ASP A 634 -6.10 -6.33 11.19
C ASP A 634 -5.18 -6.36 12.43
N VAL A 635 -4.23 -5.42 12.55
CA VAL A 635 -3.34 -5.34 13.72
C VAL A 635 -4.11 -5.02 15.00
N GLU A 636 -5.25 -4.33 14.92
CA GLU A 636 -6.13 -4.17 16.08
C GLU A 636 -6.88 -5.48 16.42
N TYR A 637 -7.22 -6.31 15.42
CA TYR A 637 -7.71 -7.68 15.66
C TYR A 637 -6.63 -8.54 16.33
N LEU A 638 -5.36 -8.45 15.88
CA LEU A 638 -4.23 -9.14 16.52
C LEU A 638 -4.04 -8.68 17.96
N ALA A 639 -4.05 -7.38 18.23
CA ALA A 639 -3.86 -6.83 19.58
C ALA A 639 -4.99 -7.23 20.55
N LEU A 640 -6.25 -7.21 20.08
CA LEU A 640 -7.40 -7.66 20.87
C LEU A 640 -7.40 -9.18 21.09
N ALA A 641 -7.03 -9.97 20.07
CA ALA A 641 -6.94 -11.43 20.18
C ALA A 641 -5.78 -11.88 21.09
N GLU A 642 -4.60 -11.24 21.00
CA GLU A 642 -3.42 -11.56 21.84
C GLU A 642 -3.69 -11.31 23.33
N ALA A 643 -4.56 -10.36 23.65
CA ALA A 643 -5.00 -10.08 25.02
C ALA A 643 -5.95 -11.15 25.60
N ILE A 644 -6.59 -11.97 24.76
CA ILE A 644 -7.50 -13.06 25.17
C ILE A 644 -6.80 -14.43 25.09
N ASP A 645 -6.16 -14.73 23.96
CA ASP A 645 -5.35 -15.94 23.75
C ASP A 645 -4.11 -15.60 22.92
N ARG A 646 -3.01 -15.33 23.63
CA ARG A 646 -1.68 -15.13 23.03
C ARG A 646 -1.24 -16.31 22.17
N GLN A 647 -1.49 -17.55 22.59
CA GLN A 647 -0.94 -18.73 21.92
C GLN A 647 -1.65 -18.98 20.59
N ALA A 648 -2.99 -18.92 20.59
CA ALA A 648 -3.77 -19.00 19.36
C ALA A 648 -3.44 -17.85 18.40
N THR A 649 -3.35 -16.62 18.90
CA THR A 649 -3.06 -15.43 18.07
C THR A 649 -1.68 -15.52 17.41
N TRP A 650 -0.64 -15.94 18.13
CA TRP A 650 0.69 -16.13 17.52
C TRP A 650 0.74 -17.30 16.54
N ALA A 651 -0.08 -18.34 16.72
CA ALA A 651 -0.23 -19.39 15.70
C ALA A 651 -0.84 -18.85 14.38
N VAL A 652 -1.72 -17.83 14.44
CA VAL A 652 -2.21 -17.13 13.24
C VAL A 652 -1.11 -16.26 12.62
N ILE A 653 -0.34 -15.52 13.42
CA ILE A 653 0.77 -14.67 12.94
C ILE A 653 1.81 -15.50 12.19
N GLU A 654 2.36 -16.56 12.81
CA GLU A 654 3.39 -17.40 12.17
C GLU A 654 2.87 -18.20 10.97
N ARG A 655 1.53 -18.41 10.87
CA ARG A 655 0.88 -19.05 9.72
C ARG A 655 0.71 -18.08 8.54
N MET A 656 0.42 -16.80 8.80
CA MET A 656 0.19 -15.79 7.76
C MET A 656 1.47 -15.09 7.30
N VAL A 657 2.41 -14.86 8.21
CA VAL A 657 3.70 -14.19 7.95
C VAL A 657 4.86 -15.04 8.55
N PRO A 658 5.24 -16.17 7.91
CA PRO A 658 6.24 -17.09 8.46
C PRO A 658 7.66 -16.51 8.52
N LYS A 659 8.01 -15.61 7.59
CA LYS A 659 9.29 -14.89 7.52
C LYS A 659 9.08 -13.47 7.00
N VAL A 660 9.55 -12.47 7.73
CA VAL A 660 9.50 -11.07 7.30
C VAL A 660 10.77 -10.32 7.74
N LEU A 661 11.08 -9.21 7.06
CA LEU A 661 12.27 -8.40 7.27
C LEU A 661 13.55 -9.25 7.17
N TRP A 662 14.41 -9.11 8.17
CA TRP A 662 15.63 -9.91 8.35
C TRP A 662 15.38 -11.40 8.62
N GLU A 663 14.17 -11.85 8.99
CA GLU A 663 13.88 -13.30 9.10
C GLU A 663 13.97 -13.99 7.75
N THR A 664 13.78 -13.28 6.64
CA THR A 664 13.92 -13.83 5.29
C THR A 664 15.35 -14.32 5.03
N GLY A 665 16.35 -13.63 5.60
CA GLY A 665 17.77 -13.95 5.48
C GLY A 665 18.40 -13.43 4.17
N VAL A 666 19.64 -13.85 3.90
CA VAL A 666 20.42 -13.53 2.69
C VAL A 666 21.00 -14.78 2.05
N GLY A 667 21.38 -14.70 0.78
CA GLY A 667 22.03 -15.79 0.06
C GLY A 667 23.51 -15.98 0.41
N ASP A 668 24.19 -14.90 0.81
CA ASP A 668 25.59 -14.88 1.25
C ASP A 668 25.75 -13.85 2.39
N SER A 669 26.27 -14.25 3.55
CA SER A 669 26.49 -13.33 4.67
C SER A 669 27.62 -12.31 4.42
N SER A 670 28.45 -12.52 3.39
CA SER A 670 29.47 -11.55 2.95
C SER A 670 28.94 -10.49 1.97
N ASP A 671 27.78 -10.73 1.36
CA ASP A 671 27.01 -9.77 0.58
C ASP A 671 25.53 -9.78 1.03
N PRO A 672 25.22 -9.13 2.16
CA PRO A 672 23.90 -9.21 2.78
C PRO A 672 22.82 -8.36 2.08
N THR A 673 22.92 -8.18 0.76
CA THR A 673 22.03 -7.35 -0.06
C THR A 673 20.97 -8.14 -0.85
N TRP A 674 21.14 -9.45 -1.01
CA TRP A 674 20.27 -10.29 -1.85
C TRP A 674 19.88 -11.62 -1.20
N VAL A 675 18.76 -12.21 -1.65
CA VAL A 675 18.32 -13.56 -1.26
C VAL A 675 17.56 -14.25 -2.39
N LEU A 676 17.90 -15.48 -2.72
CA LEU A 676 17.16 -16.28 -3.70
C LEU A 676 15.96 -16.97 -3.05
N ALA A 677 14.97 -16.19 -2.61
CA ALA A 677 13.73 -16.65 -2.00
C ALA A 677 12.47 -15.94 -2.55
N PRO A 678 11.31 -16.62 -2.61
CA PRO A 678 10.01 -15.96 -2.75
C PRO A 678 9.65 -15.15 -1.50
N ILE A 679 8.57 -14.38 -1.59
CA ILE A 679 7.81 -13.93 -0.42
C ILE A 679 7.32 -15.14 0.42
N SER A 680 7.10 -14.96 1.72
CA SER A 680 6.69 -16.06 2.62
C SER A 680 5.18 -16.10 2.95
N TRP A 681 4.49 -14.98 2.76
CA TRP A 681 3.06 -14.81 3.01
C TRP A 681 2.21 -15.18 1.79
N SER A 682 0.91 -15.40 2.00
CA SER A 682 -0.01 -15.74 0.91
C SER A 682 -0.39 -14.54 0.05
N THR A 683 -0.44 -14.73 -1.26
CA THR A 683 -1.05 -13.79 -2.22
C THR A 683 -2.57 -13.94 -2.33
N ASN A 684 -3.16 -15.03 -1.81
CA ASN A 684 -4.59 -15.28 -1.85
C ASN A 684 -5.33 -14.43 -0.78
N PRO A 685 -6.23 -13.50 -1.14
CA PRO A 685 -6.92 -12.66 -0.15
C PRO A 685 -7.81 -13.44 0.82
N ASP A 686 -8.35 -14.60 0.40
CA ASP A 686 -9.23 -15.43 1.23
C ASP A 686 -8.51 -16.02 2.45
N ASP A 687 -7.19 -16.27 2.36
CA ASP A 687 -6.40 -16.75 3.50
C ASP A 687 -6.33 -15.69 4.60
N TRP A 688 -6.29 -14.41 4.20
CA TRP A 688 -6.26 -13.27 5.11
C TRP A 688 -7.63 -12.98 5.73
N GLU A 689 -8.74 -13.11 4.99
CA GLU A 689 -10.08 -13.02 5.60
C GLU A 689 -10.39 -14.21 6.52
N SER A 690 -9.92 -15.40 6.17
CA SER A 690 -9.99 -16.58 7.04
C SER A 690 -9.24 -16.34 8.35
N ALA A 691 -8.01 -15.79 8.29
CA ALA A 691 -7.24 -15.38 9.47
C ALA A 691 -7.94 -14.27 10.28
N ARG A 692 -8.45 -13.21 9.64
CA ARG A 692 -9.20 -12.13 10.30
C ARG A 692 -10.46 -12.66 11.01
N ARG A 693 -11.14 -13.67 10.44
CA ARG A 693 -12.28 -14.35 11.06
C ARG A 693 -11.88 -15.27 12.23
N GLU A 694 -10.73 -15.93 12.14
CA GLU A 694 -10.16 -16.70 13.24
C GLU A 694 -9.86 -15.80 14.45
N LEU A 695 -9.24 -14.64 14.22
CA LEU A 695 -8.99 -13.61 15.24
C LEU A 695 -10.28 -13.06 15.85
N ALA A 696 -11.29 -12.74 15.03
CA ALA A 696 -12.62 -12.34 15.52
C ALA A 696 -13.20 -13.38 16.50
N SER A 697 -13.09 -14.66 16.14
CA SER A 697 -13.56 -15.77 16.98
C SER A 697 -12.76 -15.93 18.28
N ILE A 698 -11.50 -15.49 18.36
CA ILE A 698 -10.74 -15.44 19.62
C ILE A 698 -11.28 -14.32 20.51
N ILE A 699 -11.49 -13.12 19.95
CA ILE A 699 -11.98 -11.94 20.67
C ILE A 699 -13.37 -12.22 21.28
N GLU A 700 -14.31 -12.71 20.47
CA GLU A 700 -15.70 -12.94 20.92
C GLU A 700 -15.83 -14.07 21.95
N LYS A 701 -14.93 -15.08 21.95
CA LYS A 701 -14.84 -16.07 23.04
C LYS A 701 -14.41 -15.44 24.36
N GLY A 702 -13.61 -14.36 24.31
CA GLY A 702 -13.24 -13.56 25.48
C GLY A 702 -14.44 -12.82 26.07
N SER A 703 -15.34 -12.30 25.23
CA SER A 703 -16.53 -11.53 25.62
C SER A 703 -17.67 -12.34 26.25
N ILE A 704 -17.50 -13.66 26.43
CA ILE A 704 -18.49 -14.60 27.01
C ILE A 704 -18.08 -15.03 28.45
N ARG A 705 -16.99 -14.47 29.00
CA ARG A 705 -16.47 -14.76 30.35
C ARG A 705 -16.59 -13.55 31.28
#